data_AF-K1WXQ1-F1
#
_entry.id   AF-K1WXQ1-F1
#
_cell.length_a   1.000
_cell.length_b   1.000
_cell.length_c   1.000
_cell.angle_alpha   90.00
_cell.angle_beta   90.00
_cell.angle_gamma   90.00
#
_symmetry.space_group_name_H-M   'P 1'
#
loop_
_entity.id
_entity.type
_entity.pdbx_description
1 polymer ?
#
loop_
_entity_poly.entity_id
_entity_poly.type
_entity_poly.pdbx_seq_one_letter_code
_entity_poly.pdbx_strand_id
1 'polypeptide(L)'
;MIPFDQMTYHPTSEKLVDILRERTQRDDSLFFRVLVGYYFSLAAAQMRCNIDTPDRGEIPINMYALNLAPSGYGKTMATNLMEEQVLHQFRHRFLDETFPILAETNLPKLAVKRAARKGTDPDDELVKVQKEFDGLGSLLFSFDSGTSPAVKQMRHKLLMANAGSMNLIMDEVGANLTANMEVFDTFIELFDKGLVKQKLIKNSSDNQRSEEIIGKTPSNLLMFGVPNRLLDGAKTEEELMKMLDMGYARRCFFAYVRNSHRKADRTAEQMYLDRTNRTSDLALEDLADRLENLADIINANKKLVISKDTCVMLNEYQLICEARAARLPEHQEIQKRELSERNFKVLKLAGAYAFIDDSPEVTQAHVHNAIKLAEDSGDAFVQLLSRDKPWVKLAKYIAAVGQDVTQADLAEDLPFYKGGSGYKNELMTLATAYGYKNNIIIKKSFSDGIEFLRGETLKESDLNKMVISYSTDIVSDYRNEYAPFDQLHKLTQAEGLHWVAHHLNGGYRNEENCIPGFNLAVIDVDGGVNISTAKLLLKNYKFLLYTTKRHTDEENRFRIILPINYELQMDARDYKEFMANIYEWLPFEVDTATNQRSRKWLSNNGHFEYNDGDVLDALPFIPKTSKNEERKQLMNSQQSMDNLERWLLNQANEGGRNNTLLRFAMTLLDAGYSFDGIRTKVMEFNNKLPDKLDEVEILGTVLTTVAKKLAKGA
;
A
#
# COMPACT_ATOMS: atom_id res chain seq x y z
N MET A 1 -19.90 14.90 -24.44
CA MET A 1 -18.46 14.50 -24.36
C MET A 1 -18.20 13.11 -24.93
N ILE A 2 -17.04 12.89 -25.59
CA ILE A 2 -16.58 11.56 -25.98
C ILE A 2 -16.03 10.77 -24.76
N PRO A 3 -16.05 9.43 -24.77
CA PRO A 3 -15.41 8.61 -23.74
C PRO A 3 -13.90 8.91 -23.57
N PHE A 4 -13.39 8.85 -22.34
CA PHE A 4 -11.98 9.20 -22.01
C PHE A 4 -10.94 8.27 -22.65
N ASP A 5 -11.31 7.02 -22.93
CA ASP A 5 -10.50 6.03 -23.64
C ASP A 5 -10.37 6.35 -25.14
N GLN A 6 -11.30 7.13 -25.70
CA GLN A 6 -11.28 7.59 -27.09
C GLN A 6 -10.56 8.94 -27.26
N MET A 7 -10.21 9.63 -26.16
CA MET A 7 -9.42 10.86 -26.22
C MET A 7 -7.95 10.55 -26.49
N THR A 8 -7.34 11.31 -27.39
CA THR A 8 -5.91 11.23 -27.72
C THR A 8 -5.10 12.19 -26.86
N TYR A 9 -3.81 11.92 -26.71
CA TYR A 9 -2.87 12.89 -26.15
C TYR A 9 -2.48 13.94 -27.22
N HIS A 10 -1.83 15.02 -26.76
CA HIS A 10 -1.37 16.08 -27.64
C HIS A 10 -0.29 15.60 -28.63
N PRO A 11 -0.45 15.75 -29.96
CA PRO A 11 0.45 15.15 -30.95
C PRO A 11 1.92 15.57 -30.82
N THR A 12 2.19 16.87 -30.61
CA THR A 12 3.56 17.38 -30.42
C THR A 12 4.16 16.88 -29.10
N SER A 13 3.33 16.71 -28.07
CA SER A 13 3.76 16.17 -26.78
C SER A 13 4.15 14.70 -26.91
N GLU A 14 3.31 13.88 -27.56
CA GLU A 14 3.55 12.45 -27.72
C GLU A 14 4.80 12.15 -28.54
N LYS A 15 5.06 12.91 -29.61
CA LYS A 15 6.32 12.78 -30.37
C LYS A 15 7.54 12.93 -29.45
N LEU A 16 7.52 13.91 -28.55
CA LEU A 16 8.61 14.13 -27.61
C LEU A 16 8.67 13.05 -26.52
N VAL A 17 7.51 12.57 -26.05
CA VAL A 17 7.42 11.45 -25.11
C VAL A 17 8.05 10.19 -25.70
N ASP A 18 7.77 9.88 -26.97
CA ASP A 18 8.36 8.72 -27.65
C ASP A 18 9.88 8.85 -27.77
N ILE A 19 10.39 10.03 -28.12
CA ILE A 19 11.84 10.31 -28.14
C ILE A 19 12.45 10.11 -26.74
N LEU A 20 11.80 10.63 -25.68
CA LEU A 20 12.27 10.46 -24.30
C LEU A 20 12.29 8.98 -23.90
N ARG A 21 11.27 8.20 -24.25
CA ARG A 21 11.20 6.75 -24.00
C ARG A 21 12.29 5.98 -24.73
N GLU A 22 12.56 6.34 -25.98
CA GLU A 22 13.67 5.79 -26.78
C GLU A 22 15.01 6.09 -26.12
N ARG A 23 15.31 7.35 -25.79
CA ARG A 23 16.62 7.72 -25.22
C ARG A 23 16.85 7.18 -23.82
N THR A 24 15.83 7.20 -22.97
CA THR A 24 15.92 6.72 -21.58
C THR A 24 15.76 5.20 -21.46
N GLN A 25 15.30 4.54 -22.53
CA GLN A 25 15.05 3.10 -22.56
C GLN A 25 14.02 2.67 -21.49
N ARG A 26 12.89 3.39 -21.47
CA ARG A 26 11.78 3.21 -20.52
C ARG A 26 10.43 3.17 -21.22
N ASP A 27 9.53 2.34 -20.72
CA ASP A 27 8.21 2.15 -21.34
C ASP A 27 7.10 3.02 -20.75
N ASP A 28 7.19 3.39 -19.46
CA ASP A 28 6.16 4.22 -18.85
C ASP A 28 6.14 5.60 -19.51
N SER A 29 5.00 5.91 -20.11
CA SER A 29 4.83 7.15 -20.86
C SER A 29 4.31 8.29 -19.98
N LEU A 30 3.62 7.98 -18.87
CA LEU A 30 2.97 8.99 -18.04
C LEU A 30 3.99 9.89 -17.35
N PHE A 31 5.10 9.31 -16.86
CA PHE A 31 6.23 10.08 -16.30
C PHE A 31 6.71 11.17 -17.27
N PHE A 32 6.91 10.81 -18.54
CA PHE A 32 7.39 11.73 -19.57
C PHE A 32 6.30 12.69 -20.05
N ARG A 33 5.03 12.27 -20.12
CA ARG A 33 3.92 13.16 -20.49
C ARG A 33 3.75 14.30 -19.50
N VAL A 34 3.81 14.01 -18.20
CA VAL A 34 3.76 15.04 -17.15
C VAL A 34 4.97 15.99 -17.25
N LEU A 35 6.15 15.44 -17.53
CA LEU A 35 7.37 16.22 -17.73
C LEU A 35 7.26 17.18 -18.93
N VAL A 36 6.82 16.69 -20.08
CA VAL A 36 6.65 17.50 -21.30
C VAL A 36 5.57 18.57 -21.09
N GLY A 37 4.43 18.19 -20.50
CA GLY A 37 3.37 19.13 -20.16
C GLY A 37 3.85 20.28 -19.25
N TYR A 38 4.75 19.99 -18.31
CA TYR A 38 5.37 21.01 -17.45
C TYR A 38 6.19 22.01 -18.27
N TYR A 39 7.12 21.55 -19.11
CA TYR A 39 7.98 22.46 -19.87
C TYR A 39 7.21 23.26 -20.93
N PHE A 40 6.16 22.69 -21.51
CA PHE A 40 5.26 23.42 -22.39
C PHE A 40 4.50 24.53 -21.64
N SER A 41 4.04 24.24 -20.42
CA SER A 41 3.43 25.23 -19.55
C SER A 41 4.43 26.29 -19.10
N LEU A 42 5.69 25.92 -18.88
CA LEU A 42 6.77 26.84 -18.55
C LEU A 42 7.03 27.83 -19.68
N ALA A 43 7.14 27.37 -20.93
CA ALA A 43 7.33 28.25 -22.09
C ALA A 43 6.18 29.26 -22.22
N ALA A 44 4.93 28.79 -22.15
CA ALA A 44 3.74 29.65 -22.19
C ALA A 44 3.70 30.66 -21.03
N ALA A 45 4.06 30.21 -19.82
CA ALA A 45 4.09 31.03 -18.62
C ALA A 45 5.17 32.12 -18.67
N GLN A 46 6.36 31.83 -19.21
CA GLN A 46 7.43 32.82 -19.38
C GLN A 46 6.99 33.97 -20.29
N MET A 47 6.21 33.66 -21.33
CA MET A 47 5.60 34.65 -22.21
C MET A 47 4.36 35.32 -21.62
N ARG A 48 3.98 35.02 -20.37
CA ARG A 48 2.75 35.49 -19.71
C ARG A 48 1.49 35.25 -20.54
N CYS A 49 1.41 34.11 -21.22
CA CYS A 49 0.22 33.74 -21.94
C CYS A 49 -0.95 33.48 -20.95
N ASN A 50 -2.12 34.05 -21.26
CA ASN A 50 -3.33 33.94 -20.45
C ASN A 50 -4.48 33.37 -21.30
N ILE A 51 -5.38 32.66 -20.66
CA ILE A 51 -6.65 32.24 -21.26
C ILE A 51 -7.71 33.26 -20.86
N ASP A 52 -8.35 33.88 -21.84
CA ASP A 52 -9.42 34.85 -21.64
C ASP A 52 -10.76 34.13 -21.54
N THR A 53 -11.20 33.88 -20.30
CA THR A 53 -12.45 33.15 -20.03
C THR A 53 -13.62 34.13 -19.85
N PRO A 54 -14.78 33.91 -20.50
CA PRO A 54 -15.93 34.79 -20.35
C PRO A 54 -16.47 34.92 -18.93
N ASP A 55 -16.33 33.87 -18.10
CA ASP A 55 -16.91 33.77 -16.75
C ASP A 55 -15.90 34.03 -15.62
N ARG A 56 -14.60 33.74 -15.81
CA ARG A 56 -13.56 33.84 -14.76
C ARG A 56 -12.50 34.91 -15.04
N GLY A 57 -12.59 35.57 -16.20
CA GLY A 57 -11.61 36.54 -16.70
C GLY A 57 -10.30 35.88 -17.13
N GLU A 58 -9.22 36.64 -17.09
CA GLU A 58 -7.90 36.15 -17.51
C GLU A 58 -7.30 35.17 -16.50
N ILE A 59 -7.06 33.94 -16.95
CA ILE A 59 -6.41 32.87 -16.19
C ILE A 59 -4.98 32.67 -16.71
N PRO A 60 -3.95 32.82 -15.87
CA PRO A 60 -2.57 32.56 -16.29
C PRO A 60 -2.34 31.07 -16.52
N ILE A 61 -1.60 30.74 -17.58
CA ILE A 61 -1.13 29.39 -17.85
C ILE A 61 0.02 29.05 -16.91
N ASN A 62 -0.09 27.89 -16.27
CA ASN A 62 0.97 27.28 -15.48
C ASN A 62 0.65 25.82 -15.14
N MET A 63 1.65 25.09 -14.64
CA MET A 63 1.50 23.70 -14.22
C MET A 63 2.32 23.37 -12.97
N TYR A 64 1.66 22.69 -12.03
CA TYR A 64 2.32 22.05 -10.89
C TYR A 64 2.32 20.53 -11.12
N ALA A 65 3.42 19.86 -10.80
CA ALA A 65 3.59 18.43 -11.03
C ALA A 65 4.41 17.75 -9.92
N LEU A 66 3.97 16.57 -9.51
CA LEU A 66 4.71 15.62 -8.67
C LEU A 66 5.02 14.37 -9.48
N ASN A 67 6.29 14.18 -9.80
CA ASN A 67 6.75 13.14 -10.71
C ASN A 67 7.71 12.18 -9.97
N LEU A 68 7.23 10.98 -9.66
CA LEU A 68 7.93 10.01 -8.83
C LEU A 68 8.30 8.76 -9.62
N ALA A 69 9.58 8.44 -9.64
CA ALA A 69 10.10 7.23 -10.27
C ALA A 69 11.30 6.66 -9.49
N PRO A 70 11.58 5.34 -9.60
CA PRO A 70 12.70 4.71 -8.91
C PRO A 70 14.06 5.36 -9.24
N SER A 71 15.06 5.13 -8.38
CA SER A 71 16.43 5.55 -8.70
C SER A 71 16.92 4.88 -9.99
N GLY A 72 17.70 5.62 -10.80
CA GLY A 72 18.17 5.12 -12.10
C GLY A 72 17.09 5.03 -13.19
N TYR A 73 15.88 5.58 -12.97
CA TYR A 73 14.83 5.57 -13.98
C TYR A 73 15.17 6.43 -15.22
N GLY A 74 16.10 7.39 -15.10
CA GLY A 74 16.44 8.33 -16.17
C GLY A 74 15.87 9.73 -15.98
N LYS A 75 15.48 10.09 -14.75
CA LYS A 75 14.92 11.41 -14.38
C LYS A 75 15.82 12.56 -14.87
N THR A 76 17.08 12.58 -14.42
CA THR A 76 18.07 13.59 -14.79
C THR A 76 18.33 13.62 -16.30
N MET A 77 18.42 12.46 -16.95
CA MET A 77 18.62 12.39 -18.39
C MET A 77 17.45 13.01 -19.16
N ALA A 78 16.21 12.75 -18.73
CA ALA A 78 15.01 13.30 -19.34
C ALA A 78 14.93 14.82 -19.13
N THR A 79 15.19 15.30 -17.91
CA THR A 79 15.23 16.74 -17.60
C THR A 79 16.31 17.45 -18.44
N ASN A 80 17.53 16.91 -18.50
CA ASN A 80 18.60 17.50 -19.30
C ASN A 80 18.25 17.55 -20.78
N LEU A 81 17.60 16.51 -21.33
CA LEU A 81 17.14 16.53 -22.72
C LEU A 81 16.11 17.65 -22.95
N MET A 82 15.18 17.84 -22.02
CA MET A 82 14.21 18.94 -22.11
C MET A 82 14.87 20.31 -22.03
N GLU A 83 15.86 20.51 -21.15
CA GLU A 83 16.48 21.82 -20.93
C GLU A 83 17.55 22.16 -21.97
N GLU A 84 18.40 21.19 -22.33
CA GLU A 84 19.58 21.41 -23.17
C GLU A 84 19.31 21.19 -24.67
N GLN A 85 18.27 20.42 -25.03
CA GLN A 85 17.98 20.11 -26.44
C GLN A 85 16.64 20.66 -26.90
N VAL A 86 15.60 20.66 -26.05
CA VAL A 86 14.27 21.15 -26.46
C VAL A 86 14.11 22.65 -26.17
N LEU A 87 14.39 23.09 -24.95
CA LEU A 87 14.07 24.46 -24.49
C LEU A 87 15.25 25.44 -24.61
N HIS A 88 16.46 24.96 -24.91
CA HIS A 88 17.69 25.76 -24.86
C HIS A 88 17.61 27.05 -25.70
N GLN A 89 17.11 26.98 -26.93
CA GLN A 89 16.98 28.14 -27.81
C GLN A 89 15.92 29.13 -27.31
N PHE A 90 14.75 28.63 -26.89
CA PHE A 90 13.72 29.47 -26.22
C PHE A 90 14.32 30.21 -25.02
N ARG A 91 15.06 29.50 -24.16
CA ARG A 91 15.66 30.09 -22.96
C ARG A 91 16.66 31.19 -23.32
N HIS A 92 17.53 30.95 -24.28
CA HIS A 92 18.53 31.93 -24.73
C HIS A 92 17.83 33.19 -25.26
N ARG A 93 16.94 33.06 -26.24
CA ARG A 93 16.20 34.20 -26.82
C ARG A 93 15.34 34.92 -25.79
N PHE A 94 14.74 34.19 -24.84
CA PHE A 94 13.94 34.82 -23.79
C PHE A 94 14.79 35.67 -22.84
N LEU A 95 15.92 35.15 -22.36
CA LEU A 95 16.77 35.83 -21.37
C LEU A 95 17.58 36.97 -21.98
N ASP A 96 18.12 36.76 -23.18
CA ASP A 96 19.12 37.67 -23.76
C ASP A 96 18.48 38.76 -24.63
N GLU A 97 17.27 38.51 -25.15
CA GLU A 97 16.57 39.46 -26.02
C GLU A 97 15.21 39.88 -25.44
N THR A 98 14.31 38.91 -25.27
CA THR A 98 12.88 39.23 -25.07
C THR A 98 12.59 39.86 -23.72
N PHE A 99 13.13 39.30 -22.63
CA PHE A 99 12.93 39.82 -21.29
C PHE A 99 13.54 41.22 -21.11
N PRO A 100 14.78 41.50 -21.55
CA PRO A 100 15.33 42.86 -21.58
C PRO A 100 14.45 43.85 -22.35
N ILE A 101 14.02 43.52 -23.58
CA ILE A 101 13.20 44.42 -24.40
C ILE A 101 11.84 44.70 -23.74
N LEU A 102 11.20 43.69 -23.15
CA LEU A 102 9.95 43.86 -22.42
C LEU A 102 10.14 44.75 -21.18
N ALA A 103 11.27 44.62 -20.47
CA ALA A 103 11.62 45.50 -19.37
C ALA A 103 11.83 46.95 -19.85
N GLU A 104 12.64 47.17 -20.88
CA GLU A 104 12.85 48.50 -21.48
C GLU A 104 11.55 49.15 -21.95
N THR A 105 10.57 48.35 -22.38
CA THR A 105 9.25 48.83 -22.78
C THR A 105 8.34 49.16 -21.59
N ASN A 106 8.44 48.40 -20.49
CA ASN A 106 7.49 48.50 -19.38
C ASN A 106 7.95 49.43 -18.24
N LEU A 107 9.26 49.55 -18.00
CA LEU A 107 9.81 50.44 -16.97
C LEU A 107 9.43 51.92 -17.20
N PRO A 108 9.48 52.48 -18.44
CA PRO A 108 9.00 53.83 -18.71
C PRO A 108 7.50 54.01 -18.41
N LYS A 109 6.67 53.02 -18.72
CA LYS A 109 5.22 53.06 -18.41
C LYS A 109 4.99 53.11 -16.90
N LEU A 110 5.78 52.36 -16.13
CA LEU A 110 5.74 52.36 -14.68
C LEU A 110 6.21 53.72 -14.12
N ALA A 111 7.28 54.29 -14.67
CA ALA A 111 7.81 55.59 -14.29
C ALA A 111 6.77 56.71 -14.48
N VAL A 112 6.13 56.78 -15.66
CA VAL A 112 5.06 57.75 -15.94
C VAL A 112 3.91 57.60 -14.94
N LYS A 113 3.49 56.37 -14.65
CA LYS A 113 2.40 56.10 -13.69
C LYS A 113 2.77 56.52 -12.25
N ARG A 114 4.03 56.36 -11.84
CA ARG A 114 4.51 56.77 -10.52
C ARG A 114 4.71 58.28 -10.44
N ALA A 115 5.28 58.89 -11.46
CA ALA A 115 5.46 60.33 -11.60
C ALA A 115 4.13 61.09 -11.51
N ALA A 116 3.11 60.63 -12.25
CA ALA A 116 1.76 61.19 -12.18
C ALA A 116 1.14 61.12 -10.78
N ARG A 117 1.45 60.08 -9.99
CA ARG A 117 0.94 59.92 -8.62
C ARG A 117 1.70 60.78 -7.60
N LYS A 118 3.01 60.94 -7.79
CA LYS A 118 3.91 61.66 -6.87
C LYS A 118 4.06 63.14 -7.19
N GLY A 119 3.64 63.58 -8.38
CA GLY A 119 3.86 64.94 -8.88
C GLY A 119 5.33 65.23 -9.19
N THR A 120 6.09 64.20 -9.59
CA THR A 120 7.53 64.30 -9.93
C THR A 120 7.74 64.25 -11.43
N ASP A 121 8.95 64.59 -11.87
CA ASP A 121 9.34 64.45 -13.28
C ASP A 121 9.40 62.96 -13.70
N PRO A 122 8.86 62.59 -14.88
CA PRO A 122 8.90 61.21 -15.38
C PRO A 122 10.31 60.65 -15.63
N ASP A 123 11.26 61.48 -16.07
CA ASP A 123 12.63 61.04 -16.38
C ASP A 123 13.40 60.77 -15.08
N ASP A 124 13.22 61.60 -14.05
CA ASP A 124 13.76 61.37 -12.70
C ASP A 124 13.20 60.08 -12.09
N GLU A 125 11.91 59.79 -12.30
CA GLU A 125 11.27 58.57 -11.79
C GLU A 125 11.73 57.33 -12.58
N LEU A 126 12.02 57.46 -13.88
CA LEU A 126 12.57 56.38 -14.70
C LEU A 126 13.94 55.94 -14.17
N VAL A 127 14.83 56.86 -13.82
CA VAL A 127 16.14 56.54 -13.22
C VAL A 127 15.97 55.74 -11.92
N LYS A 128 14.99 56.09 -11.07
CA LYS A 128 14.71 55.36 -9.83
C LYS A 128 14.13 53.97 -10.10
N VAL A 129 13.19 53.86 -11.04
CA VAL A 129 12.58 52.60 -11.45
C VAL A 129 13.63 51.65 -12.04
N GLN A 130 14.55 52.16 -12.87
CA GLN A 130 15.65 51.38 -13.42
C GLN A 130 16.59 50.88 -12.30
N LYS A 131 17.00 51.77 -11.39
CA LYS A 131 17.83 51.40 -10.24
C LYS A 131 17.16 50.35 -9.34
N GLU A 132 15.85 50.47 -9.13
CA GLU A 132 15.06 49.46 -8.42
C GLU A 132 15.08 48.12 -9.16
N PHE A 133 14.85 48.12 -10.48
CA PHE A 133 14.85 46.91 -11.30
C PHE A 133 16.20 46.17 -11.30
N ASP A 134 17.29 46.92 -11.44
CA ASP A 134 18.66 46.39 -11.45
C ASP A 134 19.05 45.83 -10.07
N GLY A 135 18.60 46.48 -8.99
CA GLY A 135 18.85 46.08 -7.61
C GLY A 135 18.15 44.79 -7.17
N LEU A 136 17.20 44.25 -7.96
CA LEU A 136 16.50 42.99 -7.65
C LEU A 136 17.29 41.73 -8.04
N GLY A 137 18.49 41.89 -8.61
CA GLY A 137 19.34 40.79 -9.08
C GLY A 137 18.94 40.28 -10.46
N SER A 138 19.77 39.42 -11.06
CA SER A 138 19.50 38.82 -12.37
C SER A 138 18.30 37.87 -12.33
N LEU A 139 17.58 37.76 -13.45
CA LEU A 139 16.46 36.81 -13.54
C LEU A 139 16.99 35.38 -13.54
N LEU A 140 16.45 34.54 -12.65
CA LEU A 140 16.64 33.10 -12.71
C LEU A 140 15.58 32.49 -13.63
N PHE A 141 15.98 31.75 -14.65
CA PHE A 141 15.01 31.08 -15.52
C PHE A 141 14.22 30.00 -14.78
N SER A 142 14.92 29.27 -13.91
CA SER A 142 14.39 28.30 -12.95
C SER A 142 15.29 28.24 -11.71
N PHE A 143 14.78 27.71 -10.60
CA PHE A 143 15.51 27.52 -9.34
C PHE A 143 15.03 26.26 -8.61
N ASP A 144 15.85 25.71 -7.70
CA ASP A 144 15.59 24.44 -7.01
C ASP A 144 15.09 24.59 -5.57
N SER A 145 15.34 25.74 -4.97
CA SER A 145 15.10 26.05 -3.56
C SER A 145 15.04 27.56 -3.33
N GLY A 146 14.53 27.99 -2.18
CA GLY A 146 14.48 29.42 -1.84
C GLY A 146 13.76 29.73 -0.54
N THR A 147 13.42 31.01 -0.36
CA THR A 147 12.63 31.52 0.77
C THR A 147 11.47 32.37 0.26
N SER A 148 10.41 32.55 1.07
CA SER A 148 9.27 33.39 0.63
C SER A 148 9.67 34.83 0.25
N PRO A 149 10.58 35.52 0.98
CA PRO A 149 11.07 36.83 0.57
C PRO A 149 11.76 36.84 -0.80
N ALA A 150 12.61 35.85 -1.09
CA ALA A 150 13.29 35.75 -2.38
C ALA A 150 12.30 35.53 -3.53
N VAL A 151 11.30 34.67 -3.33
CA VAL A 151 10.21 34.45 -4.31
C VAL A 151 9.45 35.76 -4.58
N LYS A 152 9.17 36.55 -3.53
CA LYS A 152 8.46 37.83 -3.65
C LYS A 152 9.32 38.92 -4.30
N GLN A 153 10.63 38.92 -4.07
CA GLN A 153 11.59 39.82 -4.71
C GLN A 153 11.69 39.55 -6.21
N MET A 154 11.88 38.29 -6.60
CA MET A 154 11.93 37.89 -8.01
C MET A 154 10.59 38.17 -8.72
N ARG A 155 9.46 37.88 -8.06
CA ARG A 155 8.13 38.26 -8.55
C ARG A 155 8.03 39.76 -8.83
N HIS A 156 8.57 40.60 -7.96
CA HIS A 156 8.57 42.05 -8.16
C HIS A 156 9.33 42.44 -9.43
N LYS A 157 10.50 41.83 -9.68
CA LYS A 157 11.25 42.04 -10.92
C LYS A 157 10.45 41.63 -12.16
N LEU A 158 9.79 40.46 -12.11
CA LEU A 158 8.92 39.99 -13.19
C LEU A 158 7.77 40.98 -13.46
N LEU A 159 7.14 41.53 -12.41
CA LEU A 159 6.08 42.52 -12.55
C LEU A 159 6.57 43.84 -13.15
N MET A 160 7.77 44.30 -12.78
CA MET A 160 8.40 45.48 -13.36
C MET A 160 8.70 45.29 -14.86
N ALA A 161 9.10 44.08 -15.28
CA ALA A 161 9.30 43.76 -16.69
C ALA A 161 7.99 43.46 -17.46
N ASN A 162 6.89 43.20 -16.75
CA ASN A 162 5.67 42.61 -17.31
C ASN A 162 5.93 41.36 -18.19
N ALA A 163 6.86 40.54 -17.76
CA ALA A 163 7.30 39.33 -18.45
C ALA A 163 7.66 38.23 -17.43
N GLY A 164 7.80 37.00 -17.91
CA GLY A 164 8.33 35.86 -17.16
C GLY A 164 7.42 35.25 -16.10
N SER A 165 7.89 34.13 -15.55
CA SER A 165 7.22 33.29 -14.55
C SER A 165 8.15 32.85 -13.42
N MET A 166 7.57 32.41 -12.29
CA MET A 166 8.31 31.79 -11.19
C MET A 166 8.41 30.27 -11.43
N ASN A 167 9.59 29.72 -11.66
CA ASN A 167 9.74 28.31 -12.03
C ASN A 167 10.59 27.55 -11.00
N LEU A 168 9.93 26.81 -10.11
CA LEU A 168 10.58 25.93 -9.14
C LEU A 168 10.69 24.52 -9.70
N ILE A 169 11.92 24.02 -9.84
CA ILE A 169 12.24 22.65 -10.27
C ILE A 169 13.02 22.00 -9.13
N MET A 170 12.32 21.23 -8.31
CA MET A 170 12.89 20.56 -7.14
C MET A 170 13.25 19.12 -7.47
N ASP A 171 14.55 18.82 -7.49
CA ASP A 171 15.02 17.43 -7.51
C ASP A 171 15.01 16.82 -6.11
N GLU A 172 14.88 15.49 -6.06
CA GLU A 172 14.86 14.70 -4.81
C GLU A 172 13.93 15.29 -3.72
N VAL A 173 12.66 15.53 -4.07
CA VAL A 173 11.62 16.10 -3.19
C VAL A 173 11.53 15.37 -1.85
N GLY A 174 11.81 14.06 -1.78
CA GLY A 174 11.85 13.33 -0.50
C GLY A 174 12.87 13.89 0.50
N ALA A 175 13.97 14.46 0.04
CA ALA A 175 14.97 15.12 0.87
C ALA A 175 14.69 16.62 1.08
N ASN A 176 14.09 17.26 0.07
CA ASN A 176 13.99 18.72 0.01
C ASN A 176 12.62 19.30 0.40
N LEU A 177 11.58 18.47 0.53
CA LEU A 177 10.20 18.89 0.85
C LEU A 177 10.15 19.74 2.13
N THR A 178 10.59 19.15 3.25
CA THR A 178 10.50 19.78 4.57
C THR A 178 11.31 21.08 4.65
N ALA A 179 12.47 21.13 4.00
CA ALA A 179 13.36 22.29 4.01
C ALA A 179 12.78 23.51 3.25
N ASN A 180 11.83 23.28 2.32
CA ASN A 180 11.29 24.30 1.42
C ASN A 180 9.80 24.59 1.66
N MET A 181 9.22 24.18 2.79
CA MET A 181 7.80 24.38 3.11
C MET A 181 7.33 25.84 2.95
N GLU A 182 8.14 26.82 3.33
CA GLU A 182 7.78 28.24 3.19
C GLU A 182 7.60 28.67 1.72
N VAL A 183 8.36 28.07 0.81
CA VAL A 183 8.21 28.30 -0.63
C VAL A 183 6.94 27.66 -1.13
N PHE A 184 6.63 26.44 -0.70
CA PHE A 184 5.37 25.77 -1.04
C PHE A 184 4.14 26.56 -0.56
N ASP A 185 4.19 27.15 0.64
CA ASP A 185 3.11 28.02 1.13
C ASP A 185 2.91 29.24 0.22
N THR A 186 4.00 29.81 -0.29
CA THR A 186 3.92 30.96 -1.23
C THR A 186 3.40 30.53 -2.61
N PHE A 187 3.84 29.37 -3.10
CA PHE A 187 3.45 28.84 -4.40
C PHE A 187 1.98 28.43 -4.44
N ILE A 188 1.38 28.00 -3.31
CA ILE A 188 -0.04 27.63 -3.29
C ILE A 188 -0.95 28.83 -3.60
N GLU A 189 -0.58 30.04 -3.15
CA GLU A 189 -1.29 31.28 -3.44
C GLU A 189 -1.15 31.68 -4.91
N LEU A 190 0.05 31.50 -5.49
CA LEU A 190 0.37 31.92 -6.85
C LEU A 190 -0.32 31.08 -7.93
N PHE A 191 -0.67 29.82 -7.66
CA PHE A 191 -1.13 28.91 -8.72
C PHE A 191 -2.38 29.41 -9.45
N ASP A 192 -3.40 29.85 -8.71
CA ASP A 192 -4.74 30.05 -9.28
C ASP A 192 -4.76 31.27 -10.23
N LYS A 193 -4.40 32.44 -9.70
CA LYS A 193 -4.43 33.73 -10.43
C LYS A 193 -3.08 34.43 -10.52
N GLY A 194 -1.98 33.83 -10.07
CA GLY A 194 -0.67 34.49 -10.02
C GLY A 194 -0.57 35.61 -8.98
N LEU A 195 -1.41 35.55 -7.95
CA LEU A 195 -1.51 36.58 -6.91
C LEU A 195 -0.89 36.07 -5.62
N VAL A 196 -0.16 36.94 -4.92
CA VAL A 196 0.37 36.69 -3.59
C VAL A 196 0.40 37.99 -2.83
N LYS A 197 0.12 37.95 -1.52
CA LYS A 197 0.19 39.15 -0.68
C LYS A 197 1.59 39.35 -0.11
N GLN A 198 2.04 40.60 -0.02
CA GLN A 198 3.30 40.92 0.65
C GLN A 198 3.18 40.71 2.16
N LYS A 199 4.20 40.12 2.79
CA LYS A 199 4.28 40.07 4.27
C LYS A 199 4.61 41.49 4.76
N LEU A 200 3.90 41.97 5.77
CA LEU A 200 4.19 43.28 6.35
C LEU A 200 5.47 43.19 7.21
N ILE A 201 6.57 43.75 6.71
CA ILE A 201 7.84 43.87 7.42
C ILE A 201 8.12 45.31 7.83
N LYS A 202 8.90 45.49 8.90
CA LYS A 202 9.38 46.82 9.32
C LYS A 202 10.27 47.40 8.22
N ASN A 203 10.00 48.64 7.83
CA ASN A 203 10.82 49.35 6.84
C ASN A 203 12.11 49.85 7.53
N SER A 204 13.27 49.36 7.11
CA SER A 204 14.59 49.80 7.61
C SER A 204 15.54 50.11 6.45
N SER A 205 16.74 50.64 6.75
CA SER A 205 17.81 50.79 5.75
C SER A 205 18.15 49.47 5.06
N ASP A 206 18.11 48.39 5.83
CA ASP A 206 18.52 47.04 5.40
C ASP A 206 17.35 46.28 4.75
N ASN A 207 16.10 46.69 5.01
CA ASN A 207 14.87 46.10 4.47
C ASN A 207 13.92 47.22 4.01
N GLN A 208 14.25 47.82 2.87
CA GLN A 208 13.36 48.78 2.22
C GLN A 208 12.22 48.07 1.52
N ARG A 209 10.99 48.49 1.78
CA ARG A 209 9.81 48.00 1.06
C ARG A 209 9.74 48.65 -0.31
N SER A 210 9.72 47.82 -1.35
CA SER A 210 9.42 48.24 -2.71
C SER A 210 8.01 48.82 -2.82
N GLU A 211 7.81 49.74 -3.76
CA GLU A 211 6.47 50.25 -4.07
C GLU A 211 5.66 49.14 -4.74
N GLU A 212 4.49 48.82 -4.18
CA GLU A 212 3.69 47.69 -4.63
C GLU A 212 3.25 47.81 -6.09
N ILE A 213 3.47 46.74 -6.85
CA ILE A 213 2.92 46.57 -8.20
C ILE A 213 1.84 45.50 -8.12
N ILE A 214 0.60 45.93 -8.36
CA ILE A 214 -0.55 45.02 -8.45
C ILE A 214 -0.51 44.34 -9.82
N GLY A 215 -0.38 43.02 -9.82
CA GLY A 215 -0.36 42.23 -11.05
C GLY A 215 -0.29 40.74 -10.77
N LYS A 216 -0.47 39.96 -11.84
CA LYS A 216 -0.43 38.51 -11.82
C LYS A 216 0.95 38.03 -12.29
N THR A 217 1.47 36.99 -11.67
CA THR A 217 2.71 36.33 -12.08
C THR A 217 2.48 34.83 -12.13
N PRO A 218 2.53 34.19 -13.32
CA PRO A 218 2.40 32.75 -13.41
C PRO A 218 3.55 32.07 -12.65
N SER A 219 3.28 30.87 -12.15
CA SER A 219 4.23 30.08 -11.37
C SER A 219 4.13 28.61 -11.73
N ASN A 220 5.25 27.95 -11.98
CA ASN A 220 5.33 26.53 -12.32
C ASN A 220 6.13 25.79 -11.24
N LEU A 221 5.70 24.57 -10.92
CA LEU A 221 6.35 23.70 -9.93
C LEU A 221 6.54 22.31 -10.51
N LEU A 222 7.76 21.81 -10.51
CA LEU A 222 8.07 20.42 -10.83
C LEU A 222 8.81 19.80 -9.64
N MET A 223 8.24 18.75 -9.07
CA MET A 223 8.85 17.99 -7.99
C MET A 223 9.24 16.61 -8.50
N PHE A 224 10.53 16.30 -8.51
CA PHE A 224 11.04 14.97 -8.80
C PHE A 224 11.40 14.23 -7.54
N GLY A 225 11.16 12.91 -7.51
CA GLY A 225 11.55 12.13 -6.34
C GLY A 225 11.60 10.64 -6.59
N VAL A 226 12.16 9.94 -5.62
CA VAL A 226 12.06 8.48 -5.51
C VAL A 226 10.90 8.15 -4.58
N PRO A 227 9.91 7.32 -5.00
CA PRO A 227 8.80 6.87 -4.16
C PRO A 227 9.20 6.50 -2.74
N ASN A 228 10.19 5.63 -2.58
CA ASN A 228 10.56 5.06 -1.29
C ASN A 228 11.15 6.07 -0.30
N ARG A 229 11.69 7.20 -0.78
CA ARG A 229 12.22 8.27 0.08
C ARG A 229 11.12 9.22 0.55
N LEU A 230 10.05 9.32 -0.23
CA LEU A 230 8.94 10.24 0.02
C LEU A 230 7.76 9.56 0.73
N LEU A 231 7.57 8.27 0.47
CA LEU A 231 6.49 7.42 0.99
C LEU A 231 7.08 6.36 1.95
N ASP A 232 7.94 6.79 2.87
CA ASP A 232 8.64 5.92 3.82
C ASP A 232 7.85 5.68 5.11
N GLY A 233 6.67 6.27 5.28
CA GLY A 233 5.87 6.20 6.50
C GLY A 233 6.41 7.08 7.65
N ALA A 234 7.40 7.93 7.41
CA ALA A 234 7.97 8.83 8.39
C ALA A 234 7.46 10.28 8.21
N LYS A 235 8.15 11.24 8.82
CA LYS A 235 7.76 12.66 8.85
C LYS A 235 7.60 13.26 7.46
N THR A 236 8.47 12.91 6.50
CA THR A 236 8.37 13.44 5.13
C THR A 236 7.07 13.02 4.44
N GLU A 237 6.64 11.78 4.61
CA GLU A 237 5.34 11.32 4.07
C GLU A 237 4.18 12.07 4.74
N GLU A 238 4.25 12.30 6.05
CA GLU A 238 3.24 13.08 6.78
C GLU A 238 3.10 14.50 6.23
N GLU A 239 4.23 15.19 6.02
CA GLU A 239 4.24 16.55 5.46
C GLU A 239 3.76 16.57 4.01
N LEU A 240 4.07 15.56 3.19
CA LEU A 240 3.49 15.43 1.85
C LEU A 240 1.97 15.34 1.91
N MET A 241 1.43 14.52 2.80
CA MET A 241 -0.03 14.34 2.92
C MET A 241 -0.71 15.64 3.37
N LYS A 242 -0.11 16.39 4.30
CA LYS A 242 -0.58 17.73 4.68
C LYS A 242 -0.56 18.69 3.50
N MET A 243 0.54 18.72 2.74
CA MET A 243 0.68 19.58 1.56
C MET A 243 -0.40 19.26 0.52
N LEU A 244 -0.66 17.98 0.25
CA LEU A 244 -1.72 17.54 -0.67
C LEU A 244 -3.09 18.03 -0.20
N ASP A 245 -3.40 17.89 1.09
CA ASP A 245 -4.67 18.30 1.70
C ASP A 245 -4.87 19.84 1.69
N MET A 246 -3.80 20.60 1.93
CA MET A 246 -3.78 22.07 1.87
C MET A 246 -4.08 22.62 0.46
N GLY A 247 -4.09 21.76 -0.56
CA GLY A 247 -4.58 22.08 -1.89
C GLY A 247 -3.59 21.84 -3.01
N TYR A 248 -2.47 21.15 -2.76
CA TYR A 248 -1.62 20.66 -3.85
C TYR A 248 -2.25 19.50 -4.61
N ALA A 249 -3.11 18.68 -3.97
CA ALA A 249 -3.80 17.59 -4.65
C ALA A 249 -4.58 18.07 -5.88
N ARG A 250 -5.39 19.13 -5.73
CA ARG A 250 -6.21 19.71 -6.81
C ARG A 250 -5.40 20.44 -7.90
N ARG A 251 -4.17 20.85 -7.61
CA ARG A 251 -3.33 21.69 -8.48
C ARG A 251 -2.27 20.90 -9.24
N CYS A 252 -1.79 19.81 -8.65
CA CYS A 252 -0.74 18.99 -9.25
C CYS A 252 -1.28 18.00 -10.28
N PHE A 253 -0.48 17.79 -11.32
CA PHE A 253 -0.45 16.53 -12.05
C PHE A 253 0.49 15.55 -11.33
N PHE A 254 0.21 14.27 -11.45
CA PHE A 254 0.89 13.19 -10.77
C PHE A 254 1.33 12.15 -11.77
N ALA A 255 2.56 11.69 -11.61
CA ALA A 255 3.06 10.50 -12.25
C ALA A 255 3.79 9.67 -11.20
N TYR A 256 3.48 8.37 -11.18
CA TYR A 256 3.92 7.47 -10.13
C TYR A 256 4.31 6.11 -10.71
N VAL A 257 5.61 5.87 -10.80
CA VAL A 257 6.16 4.60 -11.26
C VAL A 257 6.55 3.77 -10.04
N ARG A 258 5.76 2.70 -9.74
CA ARG A 258 6.03 1.79 -8.61
C ARG A 258 7.27 0.93 -8.85
N ASN A 259 7.33 0.27 -10.00
CA ASN A 259 8.39 -0.66 -10.37
C ASN A 259 8.97 -0.26 -11.74
N SER A 260 10.29 -0.23 -11.86
CA SER A 260 10.94 -0.06 -13.16
C SER A 260 10.97 -1.40 -13.88
N HIS A 261 9.93 -1.72 -14.64
CA HIS A 261 10.04 -2.77 -15.65
C HIS A 261 10.96 -2.23 -16.75
N ARG A 262 12.15 -2.83 -16.91
CA ARG A 262 12.91 -2.67 -18.15
C ARG A 262 12.15 -3.42 -19.24
N LYS A 263 12.22 -2.94 -20.49
CA LYS A 263 11.67 -3.68 -21.64
C LYS A 263 12.07 -5.15 -21.57
N ALA A 264 11.12 -6.02 -21.91
CA ALA A 264 11.41 -7.38 -22.33
C ALA A 264 12.41 -7.33 -23.50
N ASP A 265 13.54 -8.03 -23.37
CA ASP A 265 14.54 -8.39 -24.38
C ASP A 265 14.75 -7.39 -25.54
N ARG A 266 15.36 -6.23 -25.27
CA ARG A 266 16.01 -5.41 -26.32
C ARG A 266 17.41 -5.95 -26.60
N THR A 267 17.79 -6.09 -27.87
CA THR A 267 19.18 -6.39 -28.23
C THR A 267 20.06 -5.13 -28.08
N ALA A 268 21.37 -5.32 -27.89
CA ALA A 268 22.32 -4.20 -27.83
C ALA A 268 22.31 -3.34 -29.11
N GLU A 269 22.06 -3.97 -30.27
CA GLU A 269 21.94 -3.29 -31.55
C GLU A 269 20.70 -2.38 -31.60
N GLN A 270 19.54 -2.87 -31.14
CA GLN A 270 18.33 -2.05 -31.02
C GLN A 270 18.55 -0.86 -30.07
N MET A 271 19.24 -1.07 -28.94
CA MET A 271 19.58 0.03 -28.03
C MET A 271 20.48 1.08 -28.68
N TYR A 272 21.43 0.66 -29.53
CA TYR A 272 22.29 1.59 -30.26
C TYR A 272 21.49 2.38 -31.31
N LEU A 273 20.62 1.71 -32.07
CA LEU A 273 19.77 2.33 -33.07
C LEU A 273 18.80 3.34 -32.44
N ASP A 274 18.14 2.99 -31.34
CA ASP A 274 17.26 3.89 -30.60
C ASP A 274 18.00 5.15 -30.11
N ARG A 275 19.26 4.99 -29.64
CA ARG A 275 20.08 6.11 -29.13
C ARG A 275 20.68 6.99 -30.22
N THR A 276 20.84 6.46 -31.42
CA THR A 276 21.48 7.16 -32.57
C THR A 276 20.46 7.49 -33.67
N ASN A 277 19.17 7.46 -33.32
CA ASN A 277 18.10 7.73 -34.26
C ASN A 277 18.13 9.19 -34.74
N ARG A 278 18.67 9.39 -35.95
CA ARG A 278 18.75 10.70 -36.61
C ARG A 278 17.40 11.36 -36.85
N THR A 279 16.33 10.58 -37.02
CA THR A 279 14.97 11.14 -37.14
C THR A 279 14.53 11.80 -35.84
N SER A 280 14.89 11.21 -34.70
CA SER A 280 14.64 11.79 -33.38
C SER A 280 15.48 13.04 -33.13
N ASP A 281 16.73 13.09 -33.63
CA ASP A 281 17.57 14.31 -33.58
C ASP A 281 16.93 15.46 -34.36
N LEU A 282 16.53 15.22 -35.61
CA LEU A 282 15.88 16.24 -36.45
C LEU A 282 14.57 16.74 -35.85
N ALA A 283 13.76 15.83 -35.29
CA ALA A 283 12.50 16.21 -34.65
C ALA A 283 12.71 17.06 -33.38
N LEU A 284 13.82 16.87 -32.66
CA LEU A 284 14.19 17.72 -31.52
C LEU A 284 14.65 19.10 -31.98
N GLU A 285 15.45 19.17 -33.04
CA GLU A 285 15.93 20.44 -33.62
C GLU A 285 14.75 21.27 -34.17
N ASP A 286 13.87 20.67 -34.97
CA ASP A 286 12.65 21.32 -35.48
C ASP A 286 11.78 21.88 -34.34
N LEU A 287 11.67 21.12 -33.24
CA LEU A 287 10.90 21.55 -32.07
C LEU A 287 11.60 22.68 -31.31
N ALA A 288 12.92 22.62 -31.17
CA ALA A 288 13.72 23.66 -30.52
C ALA A 288 13.61 24.99 -31.28
N ASP A 289 13.71 24.96 -32.61
CA ASP A 289 13.55 26.13 -33.49
C ASP A 289 12.12 26.69 -33.39
N ARG A 290 11.11 25.81 -33.33
CA ARG A 290 9.72 26.24 -33.13
C ARG A 290 9.54 26.93 -31.77
N LEU A 291 10.10 26.36 -30.70
CA LEU A 291 10.05 26.96 -29.38
C LEU A 291 10.81 28.28 -29.35
N GLU A 292 11.99 28.38 -29.98
CA GLU A 292 12.71 29.65 -30.12
C GLU A 292 11.81 30.76 -30.67
N ASN A 293 11.07 30.47 -31.74
CA ASN A 293 10.14 31.44 -32.34
C ASN A 293 8.98 31.82 -31.39
N LEU A 294 8.54 30.90 -30.53
CA LEU A 294 7.54 31.22 -29.50
C LEU A 294 8.08 32.16 -28.41
N ALA A 295 9.39 32.28 -28.25
CA ALA A 295 9.99 33.26 -27.35
C ALA A 295 9.95 34.69 -27.91
N ASP A 296 9.55 34.91 -29.16
CA ASP A 296 9.48 36.25 -29.76
C ASP A 296 8.52 37.19 -29.01
N ILE A 297 8.87 38.48 -28.95
CA ILE A 297 8.08 39.52 -28.27
C ILE A 297 6.63 39.62 -28.75
N ILE A 298 6.33 39.25 -30.01
CA ILE A 298 4.96 39.21 -30.55
C ILE A 298 4.07 38.24 -29.75
N ASN A 299 4.65 37.21 -29.15
CA ASN A 299 3.95 36.21 -28.34
C ASN A 299 3.83 36.62 -26.86
N ALA A 300 4.43 37.74 -26.44
CA ALA A 300 4.37 38.21 -25.07
C ALA A 300 2.96 38.70 -24.69
N ASN A 301 2.48 38.27 -23.51
CA ASN A 301 1.16 38.57 -22.98
C ASN A 301 -0.01 38.16 -23.92
N LYS A 302 0.20 37.16 -24.79
CA LYS A 302 -0.83 36.62 -25.69
C LYS A 302 -2.05 36.16 -24.89
N LYS A 303 -3.24 36.56 -25.35
CA LYS A 303 -4.52 36.16 -24.77
C LYS A 303 -5.19 35.14 -25.67
N LEU A 304 -5.31 33.92 -25.19
CA LEU A 304 -5.99 32.84 -25.89
C LEU A 304 -7.48 32.93 -25.60
N VAL A 305 -8.29 33.11 -26.64
CA VAL A 305 -9.75 33.13 -26.50
C VAL A 305 -10.24 31.69 -26.35
N ILE A 306 -11.31 31.50 -25.59
CA ILE A 306 -12.02 30.22 -25.51
C ILE A 306 -13.46 30.41 -25.96
N SER A 307 -13.90 29.59 -26.90
CA SER A 307 -15.27 29.66 -27.42
C SER A 307 -16.27 29.19 -26.36
N LYS A 308 -17.52 29.64 -26.49
CA LYS A 308 -18.61 29.19 -25.62
C LYS A 308 -18.74 27.66 -25.61
N ASP A 309 -18.62 27.02 -26.77
CA ASP A 309 -18.78 25.57 -26.90
C ASP A 309 -17.65 24.81 -26.19
N THR A 310 -16.41 25.31 -26.30
CA THR A 310 -15.28 24.73 -25.55
C THR A 310 -15.45 24.94 -24.03
N CYS A 311 -15.95 26.10 -23.59
CA CYS A 311 -16.27 26.33 -22.18
C CYS A 311 -17.37 25.38 -21.68
N VAL A 312 -18.42 25.15 -22.46
CA VAL A 312 -19.49 24.22 -22.11
C VAL A 312 -18.95 22.79 -22.00
N MET A 313 -18.08 22.35 -22.92
CA MET A 313 -17.39 21.05 -22.82
C MET A 313 -16.56 20.92 -21.54
N LEU A 314 -15.81 21.96 -21.16
CA LEU A 314 -15.03 21.95 -19.91
C LEU A 314 -15.94 21.89 -18.67
N ASN A 315 -17.11 22.54 -18.72
CA ASN A 315 -18.11 22.48 -17.66
C ASN A 315 -18.79 21.09 -17.60
N GLU A 316 -19.08 20.45 -18.74
CA GLU A 316 -19.51 19.05 -18.77
C GLU A 316 -18.50 18.14 -18.06
N TYR A 317 -17.20 18.38 -18.29
CA TYR A 317 -16.14 17.61 -17.63
C TYR A 317 -16.15 17.82 -16.12
N GLN A 318 -16.27 19.08 -15.69
CA GLN A 318 -16.41 19.43 -14.28
C GLN A 318 -17.58 18.68 -13.62
N LEU A 319 -18.76 18.67 -14.24
CA LEU A 319 -19.94 17.98 -13.71
C LEU A 319 -19.74 16.46 -13.61
N ILE A 320 -19.07 15.84 -14.60
CA ILE A 320 -18.72 14.42 -14.55
C ILE A 320 -17.78 14.13 -13.38
N CYS A 321 -16.76 14.96 -13.20
CA CYS A 321 -15.81 14.86 -12.10
C CYS A 321 -16.49 15.03 -10.73
N GLU A 322 -17.32 16.05 -10.56
CA GLU A 322 -18.09 16.29 -9.33
C GLU A 322 -19.02 15.12 -9.00
N ALA A 323 -19.72 14.57 -10.00
CA ALA A 323 -20.58 13.41 -9.82
C ALA A 323 -19.80 12.15 -9.40
N ARG A 324 -18.59 11.96 -9.93
CA ARG A 324 -17.70 10.86 -9.49
C ARG A 324 -17.16 11.12 -8.07
N ALA A 325 -16.78 12.35 -7.75
CA ALA A 325 -16.30 12.74 -6.42
C ALA A 325 -17.38 12.55 -5.34
N ALA A 326 -18.64 12.87 -5.63
CA ALA A 326 -19.78 12.64 -4.74
C ALA A 326 -20.00 11.16 -4.37
N ARG A 327 -19.57 10.22 -5.23
CA ARG A 327 -19.66 8.77 -4.97
C ARG A 327 -18.52 8.23 -4.10
N LEU A 328 -17.45 9.01 -3.91
CA LEU A 328 -16.36 8.59 -3.04
C LEU A 328 -16.78 8.66 -1.57
N PRO A 329 -16.22 7.79 -0.69
CA PRO A 329 -16.44 7.88 0.76
C PRO A 329 -15.98 9.22 1.36
N GLU A 330 -16.61 9.68 2.45
CA GLU A 330 -16.28 10.96 3.11
C GLU A 330 -14.82 11.05 3.56
N HIS A 331 -14.25 9.97 4.09
CA HIS A 331 -12.85 9.94 4.54
C HIS A 331 -11.82 10.10 3.40
N GLN A 332 -12.25 10.11 2.13
CA GLN A 332 -11.40 10.31 0.95
C GLN A 332 -11.39 11.77 0.49
N GLU A 333 -11.37 12.73 1.42
CA GLU A 333 -11.41 14.18 1.14
C GLU A 333 -10.36 14.63 0.10
N ILE A 334 -9.12 14.18 0.23
CA ILE A 334 -8.04 14.58 -0.69
C ILE A 334 -8.34 14.13 -2.14
N GLN A 335 -8.87 12.91 -2.32
CA GLN A 335 -9.25 12.38 -3.64
C GLN A 335 -10.47 13.10 -4.19
N LYS A 336 -11.45 13.40 -3.32
CA LYS A 336 -12.63 14.18 -3.69
C LYS A 336 -12.24 15.56 -4.21
N ARG A 337 -11.39 16.29 -3.48
CA ARG A 337 -10.95 17.63 -3.85
C ARG A 337 -10.16 17.64 -5.16
N GLU A 338 -9.25 16.67 -5.34
CA GLU A 338 -8.51 16.56 -6.60
C GLU A 338 -9.45 16.34 -7.78
N LEU A 339 -10.40 15.43 -7.63
CA LEU A 339 -11.34 15.08 -8.69
C LEU A 339 -12.29 16.22 -9.00
N SER A 340 -12.93 16.84 -7.99
CA SER A 340 -13.93 17.90 -8.18
C SER A 340 -13.39 19.16 -8.87
N GLU A 341 -12.09 19.42 -8.76
CA GLU A 341 -11.47 20.64 -9.30
C GLU A 341 -10.44 20.35 -10.40
N ARG A 342 -10.41 19.09 -10.89
CA ARG A 342 -9.51 18.62 -11.95
C ARG A 342 -9.64 19.44 -13.24
N ASN A 343 -10.83 19.96 -13.53
CA ASN A 343 -11.08 20.79 -14.71
C ASN A 343 -10.20 22.05 -14.75
N PHE A 344 -9.82 22.61 -13.60
CA PHE A 344 -9.04 23.85 -13.57
C PHE A 344 -7.60 23.66 -14.02
N LYS A 345 -6.96 22.54 -13.65
CA LYS A 345 -5.63 22.18 -14.17
C LYS A 345 -5.68 21.71 -15.63
N VAL A 346 -6.80 21.11 -16.06
CA VAL A 346 -7.06 20.81 -17.50
C VAL A 346 -7.09 22.08 -18.33
N LEU A 347 -7.82 23.12 -17.90
CA LEU A 347 -7.89 24.40 -18.62
C LEU A 347 -6.50 24.99 -18.85
N LYS A 348 -5.68 25.05 -17.79
CA LYS A 348 -4.32 25.61 -17.85
C LYS A 348 -3.42 24.82 -18.80
N LEU A 349 -3.45 23.49 -18.75
CA LEU A 349 -2.68 22.64 -19.65
C LEU A 349 -3.17 22.75 -21.12
N ALA A 350 -4.47 22.86 -21.34
CA ALA A 350 -5.02 23.10 -22.68
C ALA A 350 -4.55 24.44 -23.25
N GLY A 351 -4.43 25.49 -22.42
CA GLY A 351 -3.81 26.75 -22.80
C GLY A 351 -2.34 26.61 -23.17
N ALA A 352 -1.58 25.80 -22.42
CA ALA A 352 -0.20 25.48 -22.77
C ALA A 352 -0.09 24.80 -24.13
N TYR A 353 -0.93 23.79 -24.41
CA TYR A 353 -0.97 23.14 -25.73
C TYR A 353 -1.34 24.12 -26.84
N ALA A 354 -2.34 24.96 -26.63
CA ALA A 354 -2.72 26.00 -27.60
C ALA A 354 -1.57 26.98 -27.90
N PHE A 355 -0.81 27.39 -26.88
CA PHE A 355 0.37 28.24 -27.05
C PHE A 355 1.46 27.54 -27.88
N ILE A 356 1.75 26.27 -27.56
CA ILE A 356 2.75 25.47 -28.28
C ILE A 356 2.34 25.25 -29.74
N ASP A 357 1.04 25.10 -30.00
CA ASP A 357 0.49 24.97 -31.33
C ASP A 357 0.40 26.31 -32.10
N ASP A 358 0.83 27.42 -31.48
CA ASP A 358 0.64 28.81 -31.96
C ASP A 358 -0.83 29.16 -32.28
N SER A 359 -1.76 28.45 -31.64
CA SER A 359 -3.18 28.70 -31.81
C SER A 359 -3.59 30.03 -31.16
N PRO A 360 -4.46 30.84 -31.79
CA PRO A 360 -5.03 32.04 -31.16
C PRO A 360 -6.12 31.69 -30.13
N GLU A 361 -6.61 30.45 -30.12
CA GLU A 361 -7.69 29.99 -29.25
C GLU A 361 -7.45 28.63 -28.61
N VAL A 362 -8.11 28.40 -27.47
CA VAL A 362 -8.19 27.07 -26.85
C VAL A 362 -9.32 26.28 -27.50
N THR A 363 -8.96 25.30 -28.33
CA THR A 363 -9.91 24.45 -29.06
C THR A 363 -10.39 23.28 -28.19
N GLN A 364 -11.48 22.63 -28.62
CA GLN A 364 -11.96 21.38 -28.01
C GLN A 364 -10.90 20.26 -28.04
N ALA A 365 -10.07 20.21 -29.09
CA ALA A 365 -8.99 19.23 -29.19
C ALA A 365 -7.93 19.44 -28.08
N HIS A 366 -7.54 20.70 -27.81
CA HIS A 366 -6.62 21.01 -26.71
C HIS A 366 -7.20 20.57 -25.36
N VAL A 367 -8.51 20.78 -25.15
CA VAL A 367 -9.20 20.35 -23.92
C VAL A 367 -9.23 18.83 -23.81
N HIS A 368 -9.60 18.09 -24.86
CA HIS A 368 -9.55 16.62 -24.84
C HIS A 368 -8.15 16.08 -24.55
N ASN A 369 -7.12 16.65 -25.18
CA ASN A 369 -5.72 16.27 -24.94
C ASN A 369 -5.32 16.48 -23.47
N ALA A 370 -5.76 17.59 -22.87
CA ALA A 370 -5.48 17.90 -21.47
C ALA A 370 -6.29 17.03 -20.49
N ILE A 371 -7.56 16.72 -20.81
CA ILE A 371 -8.39 15.77 -20.04
C ILE A 371 -7.72 14.41 -20.03
N LYS A 372 -7.25 13.93 -21.18
CA LYS A 372 -6.61 12.62 -21.29
C LYS A 372 -5.42 12.48 -20.34
N LEU A 373 -4.54 13.48 -20.29
CA LEU A 373 -3.42 13.49 -19.34
C LEU A 373 -3.90 13.64 -17.88
N ALA A 374 -4.94 14.43 -17.63
CA ALA A 374 -5.46 14.65 -16.28
C ALA A 374 -6.12 13.39 -15.67
N GLU A 375 -6.82 12.58 -16.48
CA GLU A 375 -7.41 11.32 -16.03
C GLU A 375 -6.32 10.29 -15.68
N ASP A 376 -5.32 10.08 -16.56
CA ASP A 376 -4.20 9.17 -16.26
C ASP A 376 -3.39 9.64 -15.04
N SER A 377 -3.20 10.96 -14.90
CA SER A 377 -2.62 11.57 -13.72
C SER A 377 -3.47 11.33 -12.47
N GLY A 378 -4.80 11.33 -12.59
CA GLY A 378 -5.71 11.03 -11.49
C GLY A 378 -5.57 9.59 -11.01
N ASP A 379 -5.41 8.65 -11.95
CA ASP A 379 -5.16 7.24 -11.63
C ASP A 379 -3.82 7.06 -10.91
N ALA A 380 -2.75 7.72 -11.39
CA ALA A 380 -1.45 7.73 -10.71
C ALA A 380 -1.55 8.33 -9.30
N PHE A 381 -2.37 9.35 -9.10
CA PHE A 381 -2.62 9.94 -7.78
C PHE A 381 -3.30 8.96 -6.82
N VAL A 382 -4.32 8.22 -7.27
CA VAL A 382 -4.97 7.16 -6.48
C VAL A 382 -3.98 6.04 -6.14
N GLN A 383 -3.09 5.69 -7.07
CA GLN A 383 -2.03 4.72 -6.82
C GLN A 383 -0.99 5.23 -5.79
N LEU A 384 -0.68 6.51 -5.80
CA LEU A 384 0.20 7.14 -4.80
C LEU A 384 -0.44 7.09 -3.41
N LEU A 385 -1.74 7.34 -3.29
CA LEU A 385 -2.46 7.33 -2.01
C LEU A 385 -2.72 5.92 -1.45
N SER A 386 -2.76 4.89 -2.29
CA SER A 386 -2.96 3.49 -1.90
C SER A 386 -1.68 2.77 -1.43
N ARG A 387 -0.68 3.51 -0.93
CA ARG A 387 0.55 2.94 -0.35
C ARG A 387 0.30 2.09 0.90
N ASP A 388 1.19 1.11 1.11
CA ASP A 388 1.18 0.29 2.31
C ASP A 388 1.38 1.16 3.56
N LYS A 389 0.55 0.93 4.58
CA LYS A 389 0.68 1.57 5.88
C LYS A 389 1.92 1.05 6.62
N PRO A 390 2.48 1.78 7.60
CA PRO A 390 3.69 1.36 8.32
C PRO A 390 3.63 -0.07 8.88
N TRP A 391 2.51 -0.49 9.47
CA TRP A 391 2.36 -1.86 10.01
C TRP A 391 2.29 -2.94 8.90
N VAL A 392 1.76 -2.60 7.72
CA VAL A 392 1.73 -3.48 6.55
C VAL A 392 3.14 -3.67 6.01
N LYS A 393 3.90 -2.58 5.89
CA LYS A 393 5.32 -2.61 5.50
C LYS A 393 6.14 -3.46 6.48
N LEU A 394 5.91 -3.29 7.78
CA LEU A 394 6.57 -4.08 8.82
C LEU A 394 6.30 -5.58 8.68
N ALA A 395 5.02 -5.97 8.53
CA ALA A 395 4.65 -7.38 8.37
C ALA A 395 5.28 -8.00 7.11
N LYS A 396 5.22 -7.28 5.98
CA LYS A 396 5.83 -7.71 4.72
C LYS A 396 7.36 -7.81 4.83
N TYR A 397 7.99 -6.87 5.52
CA TYR A 397 9.45 -6.89 5.75
C TYR A 397 9.87 -8.11 6.54
N ILE A 398 9.29 -8.32 7.73
CA ILE A 398 9.63 -9.44 8.62
C ILE A 398 9.40 -10.78 7.90
N ALA A 399 8.35 -10.89 7.08
CA ALA A 399 8.08 -12.08 6.26
C ALA A 399 9.08 -12.31 5.12
N ALA A 400 9.63 -11.24 4.54
CA ALA A 400 10.51 -11.32 3.38
C ALA A 400 11.99 -11.51 3.74
N VAL A 401 12.42 -11.07 4.92
CA VAL A 401 13.83 -11.10 5.35
C VAL A 401 14.35 -12.53 5.54
N GLY A 402 13.48 -13.49 5.89
CA GLY A 402 13.83 -14.92 5.95
C GLY A 402 14.79 -15.33 7.07
N GLN A 403 15.20 -14.40 7.93
CA GLN A 403 16.05 -14.61 9.10
C GLN A 403 15.44 -13.89 10.33
N ASP A 404 15.95 -14.24 11.51
CA ASP A 404 15.53 -13.61 12.75
C ASP A 404 16.04 -12.16 12.79
N VAL A 405 15.17 -11.22 13.13
CA VAL A 405 15.48 -9.79 13.26
C VAL A 405 15.20 -9.29 14.66
N THR A 406 16.02 -8.37 15.15
CA THR A 406 15.86 -7.73 16.46
C THR A 406 15.17 -6.38 16.34
N GLN A 407 14.79 -5.83 17.49
CA GLN A 407 14.28 -4.45 17.59
C GLN A 407 15.27 -3.38 17.08
N ALA A 408 16.58 -3.69 17.11
CA ALA A 408 17.63 -2.82 16.59
C ALA A 408 17.70 -2.88 15.07
N ASP A 409 17.70 -4.09 14.49
CA ASP A 409 17.72 -4.30 13.03
C ASP A 409 16.51 -3.60 12.39
N LEU A 410 15.31 -3.77 12.96
CA LEU A 410 14.11 -3.08 12.49
C LEU A 410 14.23 -1.55 12.54
N ALA A 411 14.89 -1.00 13.57
CA ALA A 411 15.07 0.45 13.71
C ALA A 411 16.11 1.02 12.73
N GLU A 412 17.07 0.20 12.32
CA GLU A 412 18.08 0.53 11.31
C GLU A 412 17.49 0.44 9.89
N ASP A 413 16.80 -0.66 9.58
CA ASP A 413 16.31 -0.97 8.23
C ASP A 413 15.04 -0.19 7.85
N LEU A 414 14.19 0.14 8.82
CA LEU A 414 12.86 0.73 8.57
C LEU A 414 12.79 2.18 9.07
N PRO A 415 12.75 3.19 8.17
CA PRO A 415 12.71 4.60 8.56
C PRO A 415 11.55 4.98 9.50
N PHE A 416 10.41 4.30 9.38
CA PHE A 416 9.22 4.51 10.20
C PHE A 416 9.30 3.86 11.60
N TYR A 417 10.31 3.04 11.89
CA TYR A 417 10.43 2.27 13.14
C TYR A 417 11.26 2.99 14.23
N LYS A 418 11.03 4.29 14.45
CA LYS A 418 11.90 5.17 15.27
C LYS A 418 11.28 5.71 16.57
N GLY A 419 10.10 5.24 16.95
CA GLY A 419 9.41 5.65 18.19
C GLY A 419 9.92 4.98 19.47
N GLY A 420 9.41 5.42 20.62
CA GLY A 420 9.64 4.76 21.91
C GLY A 420 9.01 3.37 21.98
N SER A 421 9.29 2.61 23.05
CA SER A 421 8.83 1.23 23.23
C SER A 421 7.31 1.05 23.02
N GLY A 422 6.49 1.98 23.53
CA GLY A 422 5.04 1.94 23.34
C GLY A 422 4.60 1.96 21.87
N TYR A 423 5.16 2.86 21.06
CA TYR A 423 4.87 2.95 19.62
C TYR A 423 5.29 1.69 18.87
N LYS A 424 6.48 1.16 19.17
CA LYS A 424 7.00 -0.06 18.55
C LYS A 424 6.12 -1.27 18.86
N ASN A 425 5.65 -1.40 20.10
CA ASN A 425 4.75 -2.48 20.51
C ASN A 425 3.38 -2.38 19.82
N GLU A 426 2.81 -1.18 19.72
CA GLU A 426 1.56 -0.96 18.99
C GLU A 426 1.71 -1.31 17.50
N LEU A 427 2.80 -0.84 16.87
CA LEU A 427 3.08 -1.12 15.47
C LEU A 427 3.26 -2.62 15.20
N MET A 428 3.95 -3.33 16.09
CA MET A 428 4.11 -4.79 16.03
C MET A 428 2.76 -5.51 16.18
N THR A 429 1.90 -5.03 17.08
CA THR A 429 0.55 -5.58 17.29
C THR A 429 -0.29 -5.44 16.02
N LEU A 430 -0.29 -4.25 15.40
CA LEU A 430 -0.98 -4.00 14.14
C LEU A 430 -0.40 -4.83 12.98
N ALA A 431 0.92 -5.00 12.94
CA ALA A 431 1.59 -5.81 11.93
C ALA A 431 1.20 -7.30 12.06
N THR A 432 1.13 -7.81 13.28
CA THR A 432 0.70 -9.18 13.58
C THR A 432 -0.77 -9.40 13.20
N ALA A 433 -1.65 -8.46 13.54
CA ALA A 433 -3.06 -8.50 13.16
C ALA A 433 -3.26 -8.46 11.64
N TYR A 434 -2.48 -7.63 10.93
CA TYR A 434 -2.48 -7.62 9.47
C TYR A 434 -1.97 -8.96 8.91
N GLY A 435 -0.90 -9.50 9.49
CA GLY A 435 -0.29 -10.75 9.06
C GLY A 435 -1.29 -11.91 9.07
N TYR A 436 -2.06 -12.06 10.15
CA TYR A 436 -3.08 -13.12 10.24
C TYR A 436 -4.11 -13.10 9.12
N LYS A 437 -4.52 -11.91 8.66
CA LYS A 437 -5.48 -11.78 7.55
C LYS A 437 -4.85 -12.01 6.17
N ASN A 438 -3.52 -12.02 6.09
CA ASN A 438 -2.76 -12.06 4.84
C ASN A 438 -1.76 -13.22 4.81
N ASN A 439 -2.04 -14.29 5.58
CA ASN A 439 -1.23 -15.51 5.63
C ASN A 439 0.25 -15.25 6.00
N ILE A 440 0.52 -14.30 6.90
CA ILE A 440 1.85 -14.02 7.46
C ILE A 440 1.81 -14.26 8.97
N ILE A 441 2.74 -15.07 9.47
CA ILE A 441 2.99 -15.26 10.91
C ILE A 441 4.24 -14.49 11.30
N ILE A 442 4.17 -13.81 12.45
CA ILE A 442 5.34 -13.25 13.13
C ILE A 442 5.54 -14.03 14.43
N LYS A 443 6.66 -14.73 14.55
CA LYS A 443 7.08 -15.48 15.74
C LYS A 443 8.00 -14.63 16.61
N LYS A 444 7.88 -14.76 17.94
CA LYS A 444 8.72 -14.09 18.93
C LYS A 444 9.53 -15.09 19.74
N SER A 445 10.84 -14.92 19.79
CA SER A 445 11.73 -15.71 20.66
C SER A 445 12.59 -14.79 21.52
N PHE A 446 12.95 -15.25 22.72
CA PHE A 446 13.83 -14.53 23.63
C PHE A 446 15.08 -15.38 23.90
N SER A 447 16.26 -14.81 23.67
CA SER A 447 17.55 -15.39 24.08
C SER A 447 18.35 -14.34 24.81
N ASP A 448 18.81 -14.66 26.03
CA ASP A 448 19.64 -13.77 26.85
C ASP A 448 19.08 -12.35 27.04
N GLY A 449 17.74 -12.23 27.11
CA GLY A 449 17.03 -10.95 27.25
C GLY A 449 16.83 -10.16 25.96
N ILE A 450 17.26 -10.70 24.81
CA ILE A 450 17.08 -10.10 23.48
C ILE A 450 15.85 -10.72 22.80
N GLU A 451 14.92 -9.89 22.32
CA GLU A 451 13.77 -10.30 21.51
C GLU A 451 14.17 -10.46 20.05
N PHE A 452 13.90 -11.64 19.50
CA PHE A 452 14.05 -11.99 18.09
C PHE A 452 12.68 -12.19 17.45
N LEU A 453 12.53 -11.71 16.23
CA LEU A 453 11.31 -11.73 15.44
C LEU A 453 11.56 -12.49 14.15
N ARG A 454 10.68 -13.43 13.81
CA ARG A 454 10.79 -14.22 12.58
C ARG A 454 9.47 -14.23 11.83
N GLY A 455 9.48 -13.86 10.56
CA GLY A 455 8.31 -13.89 9.69
C GLY A 455 8.25 -15.14 8.82
N GLU A 456 7.06 -15.71 8.68
CA GLU A 456 6.80 -16.84 7.78
C GLU A 456 5.51 -16.59 7.01
N THR A 457 5.52 -16.78 5.69
CA THR A 457 4.29 -16.76 4.87
C THR A 457 3.72 -18.18 4.82
N LEU A 458 2.47 -18.33 5.26
CA LEU A 458 1.78 -19.62 5.27
C LEU A 458 1.20 -19.94 3.90
N LYS A 459 1.35 -21.21 3.52
CA LYS A 459 0.70 -21.78 2.35
C LYS A 459 -0.54 -22.55 2.78
N GLU A 460 -1.69 -22.22 2.21
CA GLU A 460 -2.94 -22.95 2.48
C GLU A 460 -2.82 -24.42 2.04
N SER A 461 -3.38 -25.31 2.85
CA SER A 461 -3.39 -26.75 2.58
C SER A 461 -4.33 -27.10 1.44
N ASP A 462 -3.83 -27.83 0.44
CA ASP A 462 -4.63 -28.47 -0.59
C ASP A 462 -5.05 -29.87 -0.11
N LEU A 463 -6.34 -30.10 0.16
CA LEU A 463 -6.88 -31.37 0.65
C LEU A 463 -6.63 -32.56 -0.31
N ASN A 464 -6.28 -32.30 -1.57
CA ASN A 464 -5.88 -33.34 -2.52
C ASN A 464 -4.40 -33.75 -2.39
N LYS A 465 -3.63 -33.02 -1.57
CA LYS A 465 -2.17 -33.17 -1.44
C LYS A 465 -1.76 -33.25 0.04
N MET A 466 -2.24 -34.27 0.74
CA MET A 466 -1.79 -34.59 2.09
C MET A 466 -0.38 -35.18 2.06
N VAL A 467 0.51 -34.67 2.91
CA VAL A 467 1.90 -35.11 3.01
C VAL A 467 1.97 -36.41 3.79
N ILE A 468 2.35 -37.49 3.13
CA ILE A 468 2.54 -38.80 3.75
C ILE A 468 3.77 -39.49 3.18
N SER A 469 4.34 -40.40 3.97
CA SER A 469 5.26 -41.41 3.45
C SER A 469 4.91 -42.77 4.01
N TYR A 470 5.04 -43.84 3.21
CA TYR A 470 4.75 -45.20 3.65
C TYR A 470 5.77 -46.23 3.16
N SER A 471 5.86 -47.35 3.88
CA SER A 471 6.73 -48.49 3.60
C SER A 471 6.12 -49.79 4.12
N THR A 472 6.58 -50.93 3.61
CA THR A 472 6.38 -52.26 4.22
C THR A 472 7.40 -52.56 5.31
N ASP A 473 8.50 -51.79 5.40
CA ASP A 473 9.49 -51.86 6.46
C ASP A 473 9.29 -50.76 7.51
N ILE A 474 9.60 -51.05 8.77
CA ILE A 474 9.33 -50.16 9.90
C ILE A 474 10.31 -48.97 9.99
N VAL A 475 11.44 -49.03 9.28
CA VAL A 475 12.50 -48.01 9.35
C VAL A 475 12.92 -47.51 7.96
N SER A 476 12.92 -48.35 6.93
CA SER A 476 13.52 -48.10 5.62
C SER A 476 12.51 -48.22 4.47
N ASP A 477 12.94 -47.92 3.24
CA ASP A 477 12.14 -48.01 2.01
C ASP A 477 10.83 -47.19 1.99
N TYR A 478 10.79 -46.11 2.77
CA TYR A 478 9.67 -45.17 2.73
C TYR A 478 9.60 -44.41 1.41
N ARG A 479 8.40 -44.40 0.83
CA ARG A 479 8.07 -43.62 -0.38
C ARG A 479 7.27 -42.40 0.01
N ASN A 480 7.75 -41.23 -0.39
CA ASN A 480 7.06 -39.95 -0.22
C ASN A 480 5.92 -39.84 -1.24
N GLU A 481 4.72 -39.50 -0.78
CA GLU A 481 3.55 -39.33 -1.65
C GLU A 481 2.71 -38.11 -1.21
N TYR A 482 2.01 -37.53 -2.18
CA TYR A 482 0.92 -36.59 -1.93
C TYR A 482 -0.39 -37.30 -2.22
N ALA A 483 -1.26 -37.43 -1.21
CA ALA A 483 -2.50 -38.19 -1.34
C ALA A 483 -3.74 -37.34 -1.01
N PRO A 484 -4.89 -37.56 -1.69
CA PRO A 484 -6.14 -36.96 -1.30
C PRO A 484 -6.63 -37.42 0.07
N PHE A 485 -7.08 -36.48 0.91
CA PHE A 485 -7.55 -36.77 2.27
C PHE A 485 -8.68 -37.81 2.32
N ASP A 486 -9.64 -37.68 1.40
CA ASP A 486 -10.79 -38.58 1.22
C ASP A 486 -10.39 -40.00 0.77
N GLN A 487 -9.13 -40.20 0.38
CA GLN A 487 -8.57 -41.49 -0.02
C GLN A 487 -7.57 -42.06 0.98
N LEU A 488 -7.27 -41.37 2.09
CA LEU A 488 -6.32 -41.86 3.10
C LEU A 488 -6.72 -43.19 3.74
N HIS A 489 -8.00 -43.57 3.74
CA HIS A 489 -8.43 -44.90 4.18
C HIS A 489 -7.78 -46.03 3.38
N LYS A 490 -7.41 -45.81 2.11
CA LYS A 490 -6.67 -46.80 1.30
C LYS A 490 -5.31 -47.13 1.93
N LEU A 491 -4.64 -46.13 2.50
CA LEU A 491 -3.38 -46.31 3.24
C LEU A 491 -3.65 -46.91 4.63
N THR A 492 -4.58 -46.35 5.39
CA THR A 492 -4.79 -46.79 6.78
C THR A 492 -5.36 -48.20 6.88
N GLN A 493 -6.07 -48.69 5.86
CA GLN A 493 -6.64 -50.04 5.80
C GLN A 493 -5.76 -51.06 5.07
N ALA A 494 -4.65 -50.64 4.44
CA ALA A 494 -3.73 -51.55 3.77
C ALA A 494 -3.11 -52.55 4.77
N GLU A 495 -2.79 -53.76 4.33
CA GLU A 495 -2.19 -54.76 5.20
C GLU A 495 -0.68 -54.48 5.41
N GLY A 496 -0.26 -54.38 6.67
CA GLY A 496 1.16 -54.36 7.04
C GLY A 496 1.96 -53.12 6.66
N LEU A 497 1.31 -52.01 6.29
CA LEU A 497 2.01 -50.76 5.96
C LEU A 497 2.34 -49.93 7.21
N HIS A 498 3.52 -49.33 7.16
CA HIS A 498 3.99 -48.34 8.10
C HIS A 498 3.99 -46.98 7.42
N TRP A 499 3.49 -45.94 8.09
CA TRP A 499 3.43 -44.61 7.49
C TRP A 499 3.78 -43.49 8.48
N VAL A 500 4.15 -42.33 7.95
CA VAL A 500 4.49 -41.11 8.70
C VAL A 500 3.82 -39.91 8.04
N ALA A 501 3.54 -38.86 8.81
CA ALA A 501 2.88 -37.63 8.34
C ALA A 501 3.86 -36.56 7.78
N HIS A 502 5.03 -37.01 7.32
CA HIS A 502 6.10 -36.17 6.78
C HIS A 502 6.75 -36.90 5.60
N HIS A 503 7.37 -36.13 4.70
CA HIS A 503 8.32 -36.68 3.72
C HIS A 503 9.67 -36.97 4.36
N LEU A 504 10.35 -37.98 3.84
CA LEU A 504 11.65 -38.44 4.34
C LEU A 504 12.72 -38.30 3.26
N ASN A 505 13.89 -37.83 3.64
CA ASN A 505 15.07 -37.84 2.80
C ASN A 505 15.66 -39.26 2.76
N GLY A 506 15.89 -39.81 1.57
CA GLY A 506 16.50 -41.13 1.41
C GLY A 506 15.66 -42.32 1.90
N GLY A 507 14.36 -42.15 2.17
CA GLY A 507 13.45 -43.24 2.52
C GLY A 507 13.70 -43.91 3.88
N TYR A 508 14.50 -43.29 4.76
CA TYR A 508 14.84 -43.82 6.08
C TYR A 508 14.24 -42.97 7.21
N ARG A 509 13.42 -43.58 8.07
CA ARG A 509 12.65 -42.93 9.13
C ARG A 509 13.49 -42.67 10.37
N ASN A 510 13.98 -41.44 10.50
CA ASN A 510 14.54 -40.86 11.72
C ASN A 510 14.27 -39.34 11.73
N GLU A 511 14.57 -38.66 12.84
CA GLU A 511 14.33 -37.20 12.94
C GLU A 511 15.23 -36.37 12.00
N GLU A 512 16.42 -36.86 11.67
CA GLU A 512 17.38 -36.17 10.81
C GLU A 512 16.93 -36.15 9.34
N ASN A 513 16.27 -37.21 8.89
CA ASN A 513 15.78 -37.35 7.53
C ASN A 513 14.35 -36.81 7.35
N CYS A 514 13.65 -36.43 8.41
CA CYS A 514 12.34 -35.79 8.29
C CYS A 514 12.46 -34.42 7.61
N ILE A 515 11.83 -34.29 6.44
CA ILE A 515 11.77 -33.04 5.69
C ILE A 515 10.68 -32.16 6.31
N PRO A 516 10.99 -30.90 6.70
CA PRO A 516 9.98 -29.96 7.18
C PRO A 516 8.90 -29.69 6.12
N GLY A 517 7.63 -29.82 6.52
CA GLY A 517 6.47 -29.69 5.64
C GLY A 517 5.43 -30.75 5.96
N PHE A 518 4.35 -30.36 6.64
CA PHE A 518 3.24 -31.25 6.97
C PHE A 518 1.92 -30.48 6.96
N ASN A 519 0.83 -31.22 6.72
CA ASN A 519 -0.53 -30.69 6.74
C ASN A 519 -1.53 -31.66 7.39
N LEU A 520 -1.02 -32.60 8.19
CA LEU A 520 -1.80 -33.56 8.96
C LEU A 520 -1.37 -33.55 10.44
N ALA A 521 -2.33 -33.50 11.34
CA ALA A 521 -2.15 -33.84 12.75
C ALA A 521 -2.73 -35.24 13.00
N VAL A 522 -1.93 -36.13 13.58
CA VAL A 522 -2.34 -37.51 13.88
C VAL A 522 -2.36 -37.69 15.39
N ILE A 523 -3.50 -38.13 15.90
CA ILE A 523 -3.77 -38.33 17.32
C ILE A 523 -3.91 -39.84 17.57
N ASP A 524 -3.19 -40.36 18.55
CA ASP A 524 -3.24 -41.75 19.00
C ASP A 524 -4.07 -41.83 20.29
N VAL A 525 -5.16 -42.60 20.25
CA VAL A 525 -6.04 -42.83 21.39
C VAL A 525 -5.87 -44.29 21.83
N ASP A 526 -5.24 -44.49 22.99
CA ASP A 526 -4.91 -45.82 23.55
C ASP A 526 -5.82 -46.18 24.74
N GLY A 527 -7.13 -45.97 24.60
CA GLY A 527 -8.13 -46.17 25.65
C GLY A 527 -8.68 -44.85 26.22
N GLY A 528 -9.39 -44.93 27.35
CA GLY A 528 -9.91 -43.76 28.08
C GLY A 528 -11.17 -43.09 27.51
N VAL A 529 -11.43 -43.21 26.20
CA VAL A 529 -12.64 -42.69 25.54
C VAL A 529 -13.15 -43.65 24.47
N ASN A 530 -14.47 -43.82 24.36
CA ASN A 530 -15.05 -44.63 23.29
C ASN A 530 -15.14 -43.86 21.96
N ILE A 531 -15.18 -44.59 20.84
CA ILE A 531 -15.22 -43.98 19.50
C ILE A 531 -16.43 -43.06 19.33
N SER A 532 -17.61 -43.44 19.84
CA SER A 532 -18.83 -42.64 19.72
C SER A 532 -18.73 -41.29 20.43
N THR A 533 -18.10 -41.23 21.60
CA THR A 533 -17.86 -39.98 22.33
C THR A 533 -16.85 -39.12 21.61
N ALA A 534 -15.72 -39.69 21.16
CA ALA A 534 -14.71 -38.94 20.42
C ALA A 534 -15.30 -38.29 19.15
N LYS A 535 -16.15 -39.04 18.42
CA LYS A 535 -16.92 -38.52 17.28
C LYS A 535 -17.89 -37.41 17.68
N LEU A 536 -18.63 -37.59 18.76
CA LEU A 536 -19.59 -36.59 19.23
C LEU A 536 -18.89 -35.26 19.58
N LEU A 537 -17.74 -35.36 20.25
CA LEU A 537 -16.95 -34.20 20.64
C LEU A 537 -16.35 -33.54 19.38
N LEU A 538 -15.73 -34.30 18.49
CA LEU A 538 -15.08 -33.75 17.29
C LEU A 538 -16.02 -33.57 16.08
N LYS A 539 -17.34 -33.67 16.25
CA LYS A 539 -18.32 -33.70 15.13
C LYS A 539 -18.25 -32.52 14.16
N ASN A 540 -17.74 -31.37 14.60
CA ASN A 540 -17.63 -30.18 13.76
C ASN A 540 -16.32 -30.15 12.95
N TYR A 541 -15.40 -31.08 13.18
CA TYR A 541 -14.09 -31.11 12.52
C TYR A 541 -14.02 -32.21 11.47
N LYS A 542 -13.37 -31.91 10.34
CA LYS A 542 -13.05 -32.92 9.34
C LYS A 542 -11.99 -33.88 9.89
N PHE A 543 -12.27 -35.17 9.93
CA PHE A 543 -11.27 -36.17 10.32
C PHE A 543 -11.47 -37.53 9.65
N LEU A 544 -10.40 -38.32 9.64
CA LEU A 544 -10.44 -39.77 9.38
C LEU A 544 -10.09 -40.48 10.68
N LEU A 545 -11.00 -41.32 11.16
CA LEU A 545 -10.78 -42.21 12.29
C LEU A 545 -10.52 -43.63 11.78
N TYR A 546 -9.58 -44.35 12.38
CA TYR A 546 -9.43 -45.79 12.14
C TYR A 546 -8.94 -46.55 13.38
N THR A 547 -9.40 -47.79 13.54
CA THR A 547 -9.05 -48.63 14.70
C THR A 547 -7.65 -49.22 14.57
N THR A 548 -6.97 -49.41 15.71
CA THR A 548 -5.67 -50.06 15.74
C THR A 548 -5.82 -51.58 15.85
N LYS A 549 -4.74 -52.34 15.61
CA LYS A 549 -4.70 -53.81 15.77
C LYS A 549 -5.10 -54.29 17.18
N ARG A 550 -4.99 -53.43 18.20
CA ARG A 550 -5.27 -53.76 19.62
C ARG A 550 -6.68 -53.34 20.06
N HIS A 551 -7.50 -52.84 19.15
CA HIS A 551 -8.86 -52.41 19.44
C HIS A 551 -9.74 -53.61 19.83
N THR A 552 -10.54 -53.45 20.90
CA THR A 552 -11.66 -54.34 21.24
C THR A 552 -12.89 -53.51 21.58
N ASP A 553 -14.05 -54.15 21.68
CA ASP A 553 -15.30 -53.48 22.05
C ASP A 553 -15.24 -52.91 23.47
N GLU A 554 -14.51 -53.57 24.38
CA GLU A 554 -14.29 -53.12 25.76
C GLU A 554 -13.24 -52.01 25.85
N GLU A 555 -12.18 -52.08 25.02
CA GLU A 555 -11.06 -51.14 25.08
C GLU A 555 -10.80 -50.50 23.71
N ASN A 556 -11.40 -49.33 23.53
CA ASN A 556 -11.40 -48.60 22.27
C ASN A 556 -10.03 -47.96 21.99
N ARG A 557 -9.25 -48.59 21.11
CA ARG A 557 -7.97 -48.05 20.62
C ARG A 557 -8.03 -47.64 19.14
N PHE A 558 -7.85 -46.37 18.85
CA PHE A 558 -8.02 -45.83 17.49
C PHE A 558 -7.15 -44.59 17.26
N ARG A 559 -7.06 -44.15 16.01
CA ARG A 559 -6.35 -42.93 15.63
C ARG A 559 -7.29 -41.98 14.92
N ILE A 560 -7.03 -40.69 15.11
CA ILE A 560 -7.75 -39.60 14.45
C ILE A 560 -6.74 -38.81 13.63
N ILE A 561 -7.00 -38.69 12.32
CA ILE A 561 -6.21 -37.89 11.39
C ILE A 561 -7.01 -36.63 11.08
N LEU A 562 -6.47 -35.48 11.46
CA LEU A 562 -7.04 -34.16 11.22
C LEU A 562 -6.20 -33.45 10.13
N PRO A 563 -6.80 -33.02 9.02
CA PRO A 563 -6.13 -32.08 8.13
C PRO A 563 -6.08 -30.71 8.79
N ILE A 564 -5.00 -29.97 8.57
CA ILE A 564 -4.83 -28.59 9.05
C ILE A 564 -4.92 -27.58 7.90
N ASN A 565 -5.31 -26.35 8.20
CA ASN A 565 -5.56 -25.30 7.19
C ASN A 565 -4.32 -24.79 6.44
N TYR A 566 -3.12 -24.99 6.98
CA TYR A 566 -1.86 -24.58 6.36
C TYR A 566 -0.82 -25.70 6.31
N GLU A 567 0.03 -25.70 5.28
CA GLU A 567 1.24 -26.52 5.22
C GLU A 567 2.31 -25.87 6.09
N LEU A 568 2.66 -26.51 7.21
CA LEU A 568 3.58 -25.97 8.20
C LEU A 568 4.97 -26.59 8.05
N GLN A 569 5.99 -25.74 8.18
CA GLN A 569 7.39 -26.16 8.22
C GLN A 569 7.91 -25.94 9.64
N MET A 570 8.19 -27.02 10.34
CA MET A 570 8.67 -26.98 11.73
C MET A 570 9.88 -27.88 11.92
N ASP A 571 10.81 -27.42 12.76
CA ASP A 571 11.86 -28.27 13.30
C ASP A 571 11.29 -29.26 14.34
N ALA A 572 12.13 -30.17 14.83
CA ALA A 572 11.70 -31.18 15.79
C ALA A 572 11.17 -30.60 17.11
N ARG A 573 11.70 -29.46 17.56
CA ARG A 573 11.31 -28.84 18.83
C ARG A 573 9.97 -28.12 18.70
N ASP A 574 9.81 -27.31 17.66
CA ASP A 574 8.58 -26.59 17.38
C ASP A 574 7.44 -27.55 17.03
N TYR A 575 7.69 -28.64 16.27
CA TYR A 575 6.68 -29.67 16.02
C TYR A 575 6.21 -30.36 17.31
N LYS A 576 7.15 -30.66 18.21
CA LYS A 576 6.84 -31.29 19.50
C LYS A 576 5.95 -30.40 20.36
N GLU A 577 6.25 -29.09 20.43
CA GLU A 577 5.42 -28.13 21.14
C GLU A 577 4.06 -27.95 20.44
N PHE A 578 4.02 -27.90 19.10
CA PHE A 578 2.78 -27.85 18.33
C PHE A 578 1.83 -29.02 18.66
N MET A 579 2.34 -30.25 18.64
CA MET A 579 1.54 -31.43 18.98
C MET A 579 1.13 -31.45 20.45
N ALA A 580 2.00 -31.01 21.37
CA ALA A 580 1.63 -30.86 22.78
C ALA A 580 0.48 -29.87 22.98
N ASN A 581 0.50 -28.74 22.26
CA ASN A 581 -0.59 -27.75 22.28
C ASN A 581 -1.91 -28.35 21.77
N ILE A 582 -1.86 -29.26 20.78
CA ILE A 582 -3.05 -30.00 20.31
C ILE A 582 -3.54 -30.97 21.38
N TYR A 583 -2.66 -31.74 22.02
CA TYR A 583 -3.05 -32.70 23.07
C TYR A 583 -3.71 -32.02 24.27
N GLU A 584 -3.17 -30.87 24.69
CA GLU A 584 -3.76 -30.03 25.73
C GLU A 584 -5.14 -29.46 25.38
N TRP A 585 -5.41 -29.29 24.08
CA TRP A 585 -6.68 -28.76 23.58
C TRP A 585 -7.77 -29.83 23.45
N LEU A 586 -7.39 -31.10 23.33
CA LEU A 586 -8.36 -32.18 23.14
C LEU A 586 -9.18 -32.44 24.42
N PRO A 587 -10.49 -32.73 24.29
CA PRO A 587 -11.39 -32.95 25.42
C PRO A 587 -11.25 -34.33 26.10
N PHE A 588 -10.31 -35.15 25.67
CA PHE A 588 -10.10 -36.51 26.16
C PHE A 588 -8.62 -36.86 26.18
N GLU A 589 -8.26 -37.89 26.93
CA GLU A 589 -6.89 -38.36 27.06
C GLU A 589 -6.39 -39.02 25.76
N VAL A 590 -5.12 -38.78 25.44
CA VAL A 590 -4.44 -39.27 24.23
C VAL A 590 -3.00 -39.65 24.56
N ASP A 591 -2.36 -40.48 23.74
CA ASP A 591 -0.94 -40.80 23.91
C ASP A 591 -0.06 -39.60 23.51
N THR A 592 0.42 -38.88 24.52
CA THR A 592 1.28 -37.70 24.37
C THR A 592 2.72 -38.02 23.95
N ALA A 593 3.11 -39.31 23.94
CA ALA A 593 4.42 -39.75 23.46
C ALA A 593 4.52 -39.81 21.93
N THR A 594 3.49 -39.36 21.20
CA THR A 594 3.38 -39.44 19.73
C THR A 594 3.75 -38.13 19.00
N ASN A 595 4.42 -37.19 19.68
CA ASN A 595 4.73 -35.83 19.18
C ASN A 595 6.05 -35.69 18.39
N GLN A 596 6.58 -36.76 17.81
CA GLN A 596 7.79 -36.69 16.97
C GLN A 596 7.42 -36.62 15.48
N ARG A 597 8.20 -35.91 14.66
CA ARG A 597 7.97 -35.81 13.21
C ARG A 597 8.08 -37.18 12.53
N SER A 598 9.02 -37.99 13.01
CA SER A 598 9.30 -39.36 12.58
C SER A 598 8.37 -40.42 13.19
N ARG A 599 7.29 -40.03 13.88
CA ARG A 599 6.36 -40.96 14.53
C ARG A 599 5.73 -41.89 13.51
N LYS A 600 5.95 -43.18 13.72
CA LYS A 600 5.41 -44.25 12.86
C LYS A 600 3.99 -44.60 13.26
N TRP A 601 3.14 -44.66 12.25
CA TRP A 601 1.77 -45.16 12.31
C TRP A 601 1.67 -46.49 11.57
N LEU A 602 0.85 -47.42 12.08
CA LEU A 602 0.64 -48.75 11.49
C LEU A 602 -0.76 -48.83 10.88
N SER A 603 -0.86 -49.23 9.62
CA SER A 603 -2.15 -49.52 8.98
C SER A 603 -2.80 -50.76 9.61
N ASN A 604 -4.12 -50.78 9.61
CA ASN A 604 -4.91 -51.87 10.17
C ASN A 604 -6.21 -51.97 9.39
N ASN A 605 -6.44 -53.12 8.77
CA ASN A 605 -7.69 -53.45 8.11
C ASN A 605 -8.77 -53.75 9.16
N GLY A 606 -9.36 -52.67 9.68
CA GLY A 606 -10.33 -52.69 10.76
C GLY A 606 -11.49 -51.77 10.46
N HIS A 607 -11.98 -51.07 11.46
CA HIS A 607 -13.02 -50.07 11.26
C HIS A 607 -12.39 -48.71 10.93
N PHE A 608 -12.93 -48.01 9.93
CA PHE A 608 -12.60 -46.63 9.65
C PHE A 608 -13.86 -45.82 9.39
N GLU A 609 -13.78 -44.51 9.65
CA GLU A 609 -14.87 -43.60 9.40
C GLU A 609 -14.36 -42.18 9.11
N TYR A 610 -15.01 -41.51 8.16
CA TYR A 610 -14.80 -40.10 7.91
C TYR A 610 -15.88 -39.28 8.58
N ASN A 611 -15.47 -38.15 9.16
CA ASN A 611 -16.39 -37.09 9.55
C ASN A 611 -16.13 -35.87 8.67
N ASP A 612 -17.22 -35.25 8.20
CA ASP A 612 -17.15 -33.98 7.50
C ASP A 612 -17.30 -32.81 8.48
N GLY A 613 -16.68 -31.68 8.16
CA GLY A 613 -16.61 -30.53 9.04
C GLY A 613 -15.49 -29.57 8.65
N ASP A 614 -15.17 -28.67 9.57
CA ASP A 614 -14.12 -27.68 9.38
C ASP A 614 -12.72 -28.31 9.47
N VAL A 615 -11.81 -27.86 8.61
CA VAL A 615 -10.39 -28.20 8.71
C VAL A 615 -9.83 -27.59 10.00
N LEU A 616 -8.93 -28.30 10.69
CA LEU A 616 -8.38 -27.82 11.95
C LEU A 616 -7.58 -26.53 11.72
N ASP A 617 -7.95 -25.46 12.43
CA ASP A 617 -7.15 -24.23 12.43
C ASP A 617 -5.85 -24.45 13.20
N ALA A 618 -4.72 -24.40 12.49
CA ALA A 618 -3.42 -24.66 13.08
C ALA A 618 -2.89 -23.48 13.92
N LEU A 619 -3.35 -22.25 13.65
CA LEU A 619 -2.75 -21.02 14.19
C LEU A 619 -2.64 -20.99 15.72
N PRO A 620 -3.66 -21.41 16.51
CA PRO A 620 -3.58 -21.41 17.97
C PRO A 620 -2.52 -22.36 18.54
N PHE A 621 -2.06 -23.32 17.73
CA PHE A 621 -1.14 -24.37 18.16
C PHE A 621 0.30 -24.08 17.76
N ILE A 622 0.55 -23.10 16.87
CA ILE A 622 1.90 -22.74 16.42
C ILE A 622 2.68 -22.09 17.57
N PRO A 623 3.81 -22.67 18.01
CA PRO A 623 4.64 -22.11 19.07
C PRO A 623 5.06 -20.67 18.80
N LYS A 624 5.28 -19.90 19.88
CA LYS A 624 5.86 -18.55 19.81
C LYS A 624 5.06 -17.53 18.99
N THR A 625 3.75 -17.75 18.84
CA THR A 625 2.82 -16.82 18.18
C THR A 625 1.87 -16.21 19.20
N SER A 626 1.32 -15.03 18.92
CA SER A 626 0.36 -14.39 19.84
C SER A 626 -0.92 -15.22 20.02
N LYS A 627 -1.37 -15.93 18.97
CA LYS A 627 -2.51 -16.86 19.07
C LYS A 627 -2.27 -18.02 20.04
N ASN A 628 -1.07 -18.57 20.10
CA ASN A 628 -0.73 -19.58 21.10
C ASN A 628 -0.59 -18.97 22.51
N GLU A 629 -0.08 -17.75 22.64
CA GLU A 629 -0.07 -17.04 23.93
C GLU A 629 -1.49 -16.78 24.45
N GLU A 630 -2.41 -16.32 23.59
CA GLU A 630 -3.84 -16.18 23.89
C GLU A 630 -4.45 -17.52 24.37
N ARG A 631 -4.15 -18.63 23.66
CA ARG A 631 -4.57 -19.98 24.07
C ARG A 631 -4.05 -20.33 25.46
N LYS A 632 -2.76 -20.13 25.73
CA LYS A 632 -2.13 -20.40 27.04
C LYS A 632 -2.73 -19.53 28.15
N GLN A 633 -3.03 -18.27 27.88
CA GLN A 633 -3.69 -17.37 28.84
C GLN A 633 -5.12 -17.82 29.15
N LEU A 634 -5.90 -18.22 28.14
CA LEU A 634 -7.24 -18.77 28.31
C LEU A 634 -7.22 -20.08 29.11
N MET A 635 -6.24 -20.95 28.85
CA MET A 635 -6.07 -22.18 29.65
C MET A 635 -5.72 -21.86 31.11
N ASN A 636 -4.88 -20.85 31.34
CA ASN A 636 -4.50 -20.41 32.68
C ASN A 636 -5.69 -19.83 33.47
N SER A 637 -6.63 -19.15 32.81
CA SER A 637 -7.83 -18.65 33.48
C SER A 637 -8.83 -19.78 33.83
N GLN A 638 -8.67 -20.96 33.23
CA GLN A 638 -9.53 -22.13 33.43
C GLN A 638 -8.84 -23.27 34.19
N GLN A 639 -7.82 -22.98 34.99
CA GLN A 639 -7.00 -23.99 35.69
C GLN A 639 -7.80 -24.93 36.61
N SER A 640 -8.92 -24.45 37.17
CA SER A 640 -9.82 -25.25 38.04
C SER A 640 -10.72 -26.24 37.30
N MET A 641 -10.70 -26.22 35.96
CA MET A 641 -11.48 -27.11 35.09
C MET A 641 -10.60 -28.19 34.46
N ASP A 642 -11.17 -29.38 34.24
CA ASP A 642 -10.55 -30.43 33.43
C ASP A 642 -10.67 -30.17 31.91
N ASN A 643 -10.00 -30.97 31.07
CA ASN A 643 -9.97 -30.73 29.62
C ASN A 643 -11.37 -30.79 28.97
N LEU A 644 -12.24 -31.68 29.45
CA LEU A 644 -13.60 -31.84 28.92
C LEU A 644 -14.47 -30.63 29.33
N GLU A 645 -14.36 -30.21 30.59
CA GLU A 645 -15.02 -29.02 31.13
C GLU A 645 -14.61 -27.75 30.37
N ARG A 646 -13.30 -27.56 30.13
CA ARG A 646 -12.76 -26.43 29.35
C ARG A 646 -13.27 -26.44 27.91
N TRP A 647 -13.22 -27.60 27.26
CA TRP A 647 -13.65 -27.73 25.89
C TRP A 647 -15.14 -27.42 25.71
N LEU A 648 -15.98 -27.92 26.61
CA LEU A 648 -17.42 -27.63 26.62
C LEU A 648 -17.72 -26.15 26.94
N LEU A 649 -16.96 -25.54 27.86
CA LEU A 649 -17.09 -24.12 28.16
C LEU A 649 -16.74 -23.24 26.94
N ASN A 650 -15.63 -23.55 26.26
CA ASN A 650 -15.15 -22.78 25.12
C ASN A 650 -16.02 -22.97 23.87
N GLN A 651 -16.82 -24.04 23.80
CA GLN A 651 -17.82 -24.26 22.75
C GLN A 651 -19.24 -23.83 23.13
N ALA A 652 -19.46 -23.35 24.36
CA ALA A 652 -20.79 -22.92 24.81
C ALA A 652 -21.10 -21.50 24.30
N ASN A 653 -21.86 -21.40 23.21
CA ASN A 653 -22.41 -20.11 22.77
C ASN A 653 -23.41 -19.54 23.81
N GLU A 654 -23.54 -18.21 23.87
CA GLU A 654 -24.56 -17.49 24.67
C GLU A 654 -25.95 -18.11 24.39
N GLY A 655 -26.54 -18.77 25.40
CA GLY A 655 -27.85 -19.44 25.32
C GLY A 655 -27.83 -20.99 25.37
N GLY A 656 -26.66 -21.64 25.37
CA GLY A 656 -26.54 -23.10 25.27
C GLY A 656 -26.19 -23.88 26.55
N ARG A 657 -26.28 -23.28 27.75
CA ARG A 657 -25.74 -23.88 29.00
C ARG A 657 -26.39 -25.22 29.37
N ASN A 658 -27.71 -25.33 29.24
CA ASN A 658 -28.44 -26.58 29.51
C ASN A 658 -27.96 -27.71 28.57
N ASN A 659 -27.82 -27.41 27.28
CA ASN A 659 -27.28 -28.34 26.29
C ASN A 659 -25.80 -28.70 26.56
N THR A 660 -25.02 -27.76 27.10
CA THR A 660 -23.61 -27.97 27.45
C THR A 660 -23.48 -28.95 28.62
N LEU A 661 -24.27 -28.74 29.68
CA LEU A 661 -24.35 -29.67 30.82
C LEU A 661 -24.93 -31.02 30.42
N LEU A 662 -25.90 -31.06 29.50
CA LEU A 662 -26.43 -32.31 28.97
C LEU A 662 -25.37 -33.08 28.18
N ARG A 663 -24.58 -32.43 27.33
CA ARG A 663 -23.47 -33.07 26.63
C ARG A 663 -22.44 -33.61 27.62
N PHE A 664 -22.06 -32.82 28.63
CA PHE A 664 -21.17 -33.28 29.70
C PHE A 664 -21.70 -34.54 30.40
N ALA A 665 -22.97 -34.52 30.80
CA ALA A 665 -23.61 -35.63 31.50
C ALA A 665 -23.68 -36.90 30.64
N MET A 666 -23.94 -36.75 29.33
CA MET A 666 -23.95 -37.86 28.38
C MET A 666 -22.56 -38.45 28.15
N THR A 667 -21.51 -37.61 28.10
CA THR A 667 -20.11 -38.07 28.02
C THR A 667 -19.72 -38.87 29.27
N LEU A 668 -20.11 -38.42 30.45
CA LEU A 668 -19.85 -39.16 31.70
C LEU A 668 -20.61 -40.49 31.76
N LEU A 669 -21.84 -40.52 31.25
CA LEU A 669 -22.62 -41.75 31.12
C LEU A 669 -21.92 -42.78 30.23
N ASP A 670 -21.46 -42.34 29.06
CA ASP A 670 -20.77 -43.22 28.11
C ASP A 670 -19.38 -43.67 28.62
N ALA A 671 -18.78 -42.91 29.55
CA ALA A 671 -17.57 -43.28 30.28
C ALA A 671 -17.81 -44.22 31.48
N GLY A 672 -19.05 -44.70 31.68
CA GLY A 672 -19.38 -45.72 32.69
C GLY A 672 -19.62 -45.18 34.11
N TYR A 673 -19.83 -43.88 34.28
CA TYR A 673 -20.13 -43.31 35.59
C TYR A 673 -21.54 -43.71 36.06
N SER A 674 -21.69 -43.94 37.37
CA SER A 674 -23.00 -44.16 37.98
C SER A 674 -23.84 -42.89 37.94
N PHE A 675 -25.18 -43.01 38.01
CA PHE A 675 -26.07 -41.86 38.01
C PHE A 675 -25.72 -40.81 39.08
N ASP A 676 -25.34 -41.26 40.28
CA ASP A 676 -24.94 -40.38 41.39
C ASP A 676 -23.58 -39.70 41.12
N GLY A 677 -22.65 -40.42 40.49
CA GLY A 677 -21.37 -39.87 40.03
C GLY A 677 -21.55 -38.81 38.93
N ILE A 678 -22.45 -39.06 37.97
CA ILE A 678 -22.80 -38.09 36.91
C ILE A 678 -23.44 -36.85 37.54
N ARG A 679 -24.41 -37.02 38.44
CA ARG A 679 -25.06 -35.91 39.14
C ARG A 679 -24.04 -35.03 39.85
N THR A 680 -23.15 -35.62 40.64
CA THR A 680 -22.13 -34.89 41.40
C THR A 680 -21.23 -34.07 40.48
N LYS A 681 -20.69 -34.69 39.44
CA LYS A 681 -19.81 -34.02 38.46
C LYS A 681 -20.52 -32.93 37.67
N VAL A 682 -21.77 -33.14 37.24
CA VAL A 682 -22.56 -32.12 36.53
C VAL A 682 -22.80 -30.89 37.41
N MET A 683 -23.06 -31.09 38.70
CA MET A 683 -23.27 -29.99 39.66
C MET A 683 -21.97 -29.25 39.96
N GLU A 684 -20.86 -29.98 40.11
CA GLU A 684 -19.52 -29.40 40.25
C GLU A 684 -19.13 -28.57 39.03
N PHE A 685 -19.34 -29.09 37.82
CA PHE A 685 -19.08 -28.34 36.60
C PHE A 685 -19.96 -27.09 36.49
N ASN A 686 -21.26 -27.20 36.79
CA ASN A 686 -22.18 -26.06 36.81
C ASN A 686 -21.73 -24.95 37.77
N ASN A 687 -21.21 -25.31 38.95
CA ASN A 687 -20.70 -24.35 39.93
C ASN A 687 -19.41 -23.61 39.48
N LYS A 688 -18.67 -24.17 38.51
CA LYS A 688 -17.50 -23.52 37.91
C LYS A 688 -17.88 -22.56 36.78
N LEU A 689 -19.14 -22.57 36.32
CA LEU A 689 -19.60 -21.69 35.23
C LEU A 689 -19.95 -20.29 35.76
N PRO A 690 -19.63 -19.21 35.02
CA PRO A 690 -19.96 -17.83 35.42
C PRO A 690 -21.48 -17.58 35.50
N ASP A 691 -22.27 -18.24 34.65
CA ASP A 691 -23.74 -18.18 34.63
C ASP A 691 -24.35 -19.56 34.92
N LYS A 692 -24.23 -20.01 36.18
CA LYS A 692 -24.73 -21.34 36.60
C LYS A 692 -26.25 -21.45 36.45
N LEU A 693 -26.73 -22.63 36.01
CA LEU A 693 -28.16 -22.94 36.00
C LEU A 693 -28.65 -23.28 37.41
N ASP A 694 -29.94 -23.04 37.65
CA ASP A 694 -30.59 -23.43 38.90
C ASP A 694 -30.63 -24.96 39.04
N GLU A 695 -30.45 -25.45 40.26
CA GLU A 695 -30.36 -26.89 40.53
C GLU A 695 -31.66 -27.61 40.15
N VAL A 696 -32.81 -26.94 40.32
CA VAL A 696 -34.13 -27.47 39.95
C VAL A 696 -34.22 -27.67 38.44
N GLU A 697 -33.64 -26.75 37.65
CA GLU A 697 -33.62 -26.85 36.20
C GLU A 697 -32.77 -28.03 35.74
N ILE A 698 -31.57 -28.22 36.32
CA ILE A 698 -30.66 -29.33 36.00
C ILE A 698 -31.30 -30.67 36.32
N LEU A 699 -31.94 -30.78 37.49
CA LEU A 699 -32.66 -31.99 37.90
C LEU A 699 -33.85 -32.27 36.97
N GLY A 700 -34.63 -31.24 36.62
CA GLY A 700 -35.81 -31.36 35.77
C GLY A 700 -35.51 -31.70 34.31
N THR A 701 -34.35 -31.31 33.79
CA THR A 701 -34.01 -31.42 32.35
C THR A 701 -32.85 -32.40 32.10
N VAL A 702 -31.63 -32.02 32.47
CA VAL A 702 -30.38 -32.74 32.18
C VAL A 702 -30.40 -34.14 32.82
N LEU A 703 -30.63 -34.21 34.13
CA LEU A 703 -30.56 -35.48 34.87
C LEU A 703 -31.77 -36.39 34.59
N THR A 704 -32.95 -35.83 34.32
CA THR A 704 -34.10 -36.60 33.80
C THR A 704 -33.77 -37.31 32.48
N THR A 705 -33.01 -36.65 31.60
CA THR A 705 -32.62 -37.21 30.30
C THR A 705 -31.60 -38.34 30.47
N VAL A 706 -30.62 -38.17 31.36
CA VAL A 706 -29.65 -39.22 31.73
C VAL A 706 -30.37 -40.44 32.33
N ALA A 707 -31.31 -40.22 33.26
CA ALA A 707 -32.07 -41.28 33.90
C ALA A 707 -32.89 -42.10 32.89
N LYS A 708 -33.55 -41.44 31.92
CA LYS A 708 -34.29 -42.11 30.84
C LYS A 708 -33.39 -42.96 29.93
N LYS A 709 -32.15 -42.53 29.70
CA LYS A 709 -31.19 -43.26 28.85
C LYS A 709 -30.62 -44.48 29.57
N LEU A 710 -30.29 -44.35 30.87
CA LEU A 710 -29.92 -45.48 31.73
C LEU A 710 -31.03 -46.54 31.82
N ALA A 711 -32.28 -46.12 31.97
CA ALA A 711 -33.44 -47.03 32.02
C ALA A 711 -33.73 -47.76 30.69
N LYS A 712 -33.20 -47.28 29.56
CA LYS A 712 -33.33 -47.92 28.24
C LYS A 712 -32.15 -48.84 27.88
N GLY A 713 -31.04 -48.74 28.61
CA GLY A 713 -29.83 -49.55 28.41
C GLY A 713 -29.65 -50.67 29.44
N ALA A 714 -30.63 -50.86 30.33
CA ALA A 714 -30.71 -51.96 31.30
C ALA A 714 -31.51 -53.15 30.75
#